data_AF-A0A7D8IVR4-F1
#
_entry.id   AF-A0A7D8IVR4-F1
#
_cell.length_a   1.000
_cell.length_b   1.000
_cell.length_c   1.000
_cell.angle_alpha   90.00
_cell.angle_beta   90.00
_cell.angle_gamma   90.00
#
_symmetry.space_group_name_H-M   'P 1'
#
loop_
_entity.id
_entity.type
_entity.pdbx_description
1 polymer ?
#
loop_
_entity_poly.entity_id
_entity_poly.type
_entity_poly.pdbx_seq_one_letter_code
_entity_poly.pdbx_strand_id
1 'polypeptide(L)'
;MSASQNKKKTLSLGLALIPVISMLLLLIIGYGIMGLRIEPLLLCSAAVAAGIAWWQGYCWEDIINSVVDKLAKAMPVIMILICVGGLIGTWMFSGTIPYMVYWGLKLISPEYILIAAFFLTSVVSVCTGTSWGSAGTVGVALMGVAAGLDVSLAAAAGAVVSGAYFGDKISPLSDSTNFAAIVADTTLFEHIQHLLWTTLPSFLLAAVVYLIAGHSNMLGEVATPQRVTDIIHSLESLYHFNIVLILPPVIVLWGAIRKKPVIPLMLSACVLALFLGVIMQGLSIKQGLDAFIDGFDIAMFPQGAEGVVADVPRLLNRGGMFSMMGTILLVFCAFSFAGALTLTGALTIIINRLLTIIHSVGQLIAATIGTTILVTGATSDGKLALLVPAELFKDAYRRMGLDTKNLSRTIEDAGTVIEPLLPWTSAGVYMATTLGVSTLDLLPWAIQCYAAIFFALMHGVFGYSERDEAYFNALLHWFSSRHQLTLKQEWVCSVEGVVPGLALLVQMLTHPGDGVVVQGPYYGSFAKIITLNGRKLLENPLSESPDDGYQMDFCQLERLFRHERPPLMILCNPHNPTGRCWSANELEQLLLLCEAYDVTLISDEIWADLLLPGETFTSVLHLGERWHKRVISATAASKTFGLSSLRISNFLIPDPTLRQRFLSRLDAHGLDVFNALSVQAATTAWNESRQWLDSLLDYLAENRRWFVEQATEHLPWARIVPAQGTYLLWMDCKKLGLDDEQLKWVMADVAGIAPSMGSGFGPAGSGFIRLNLGCPRTYLEMAIDGLKRISVKTIKGIPTGG
;
A
#
# COMPACT_ATOMS: atom_id res chain seq x y z
N MET A 1 -38.44 -13.28 -47.36
CA MET A 1 -37.63 -12.17 -47.92
C MET A 1 -38.04 -10.86 -47.25
N SER A 2 -37.14 -10.25 -46.47
CA SER A 2 -36.92 -8.79 -46.32
C SER A 2 -35.61 -8.64 -45.51
N ALA A 3 -34.47 -8.52 -46.18
CA ALA A 3 -33.79 -7.26 -46.50
C ALA A 3 -32.96 -6.68 -45.33
N SER A 4 -31.63 -6.84 -45.49
CA SER A 4 -30.51 -6.14 -44.82
C SER A 4 -30.44 -6.14 -43.28
N GLN A 5 -29.69 -7.09 -42.70
CA GLN A 5 -28.92 -6.80 -41.50
C GLN A 5 -27.83 -5.78 -41.86
N ASN A 6 -28.13 -4.49 -41.70
CA ASN A 6 -27.13 -3.43 -41.78
C ASN A 6 -26.05 -3.72 -40.73
N LYS A 7 -24.82 -4.05 -41.16
CA LYS A 7 -23.64 -4.03 -40.29
C LYS A 7 -23.53 -2.61 -39.70
N LYS A 8 -23.85 -2.46 -38.41
CA LYS A 8 -23.70 -1.21 -37.67
C LYS A 8 -22.23 -0.77 -37.74
N LYS A 9 -21.98 0.53 -37.89
CA LYS A 9 -20.60 1.04 -38.02
C LYS A 9 -19.84 0.83 -36.71
N THR A 10 -18.61 0.34 -36.78
CA THR A 10 -17.73 0.21 -35.61
C THR A 10 -17.14 1.57 -35.25
N LEU A 11 -17.06 1.87 -33.95
CA LEU A 11 -16.42 3.08 -33.47
C LEU A 11 -14.89 2.97 -33.56
N SER A 12 -14.24 4.06 -33.96
CA SER A 12 -12.82 4.27 -33.65
C SER A 12 -12.67 4.73 -32.20
N LEU A 13 -11.47 4.60 -31.62
CA LEU A 13 -11.20 5.06 -30.25
C LEU A 13 -11.57 6.54 -30.05
N GLY A 14 -11.27 7.40 -31.03
CA GLY A 14 -11.61 8.83 -30.98
C GLY A 14 -13.12 9.06 -30.87
N LEU A 15 -13.93 8.34 -31.64
CA LEU A 15 -15.39 8.44 -31.59
C LEU A 15 -15.98 7.83 -30.31
N ALA A 16 -15.37 6.75 -29.78
CA ALA A 16 -15.79 6.12 -28.53
C ALA A 16 -15.57 7.05 -27.32
N LEU A 17 -14.54 7.90 -27.35
CA LEU A 17 -14.27 8.83 -26.26
C LEU A 17 -15.22 10.04 -26.21
N ILE A 18 -15.85 10.41 -27.32
CA ILE A 18 -16.67 11.64 -27.41
C ILE A 18 -17.77 11.69 -26.34
N PRO A 19 -18.67 10.70 -26.19
CA PRO A 19 -19.75 10.80 -25.20
C PRO A 19 -19.27 10.97 -23.77
N VAL A 20 -18.20 10.27 -23.39
CA VAL A 20 -17.61 10.31 -22.04
C VAL A 20 -16.94 11.65 -21.78
N ILE A 21 -16.11 12.13 -22.73
CA ILE A 21 -15.43 13.42 -22.61
C ILE A 21 -16.44 14.57 -22.60
N SER A 22 -17.47 14.52 -23.46
CA SER A 22 -18.53 15.52 -23.47
C SER A 22 -19.27 15.59 -22.14
N MET A 23 -19.61 14.44 -21.55
CA MET A 23 -20.23 14.42 -20.23
C MET A 23 -19.32 15.05 -19.16
N LEU A 24 -18.04 14.64 -19.11
CA LEU A 24 -17.09 15.18 -18.13
C LEU A 24 -16.90 16.69 -18.30
N LEU A 25 -16.75 17.19 -19.53
CA LEU A 25 -16.61 18.63 -19.79
C LEU A 25 -17.87 19.40 -19.38
N LEU A 26 -19.05 18.89 -19.72
CA LEU A 26 -20.32 19.53 -19.34
C LEU A 26 -20.48 19.59 -17.82
N LEU A 27 -20.11 18.54 -17.10
CA LEU A 27 -20.20 18.52 -15.63
C LEU A 27 -19.11 19.38 -14.97
N ILE A 28 -17.86 19.28 -15.40
CA ILE A 28 -16.74 20.05 -14.80
C ILE A 28 -16.92 21.55 -15.07
N ILE A 29 -17.16 21.94 -16.32
CA ILE A 29 -17.28 23.36 -16.69
C ILE A 29 -18.67 23.89 -16.33
N GLY A 30 -19.73 23.18 -16.75
CA GLY A 30 -21.11 23.65 -16.56
C GLY A 30 -21.52 23.67 -15.09
N TYR A 31 -21.37 22.54 -14.39
CA TYR A 31 -21.73 22.50 -12.97
C TYR A 31 -20.60 23.07 -12.09
N GLY A 32 -19.37 22.59 -12.25
CA GLY A 32 -18.26 22.95 -11.36
C GLY A 32 -17.79 24.40 -11.43
N ILE A 33 -17.72 25.00 -12.64
CA ILE A 33 -17.24 26.38 -12.82
C ILE A 33 -18.41 27.36 -12.96
N MET A 34 -19.43 27.02 -13.75
CA MET A 34 -20.54 27.93 -14.07
C MET A 34 -21.72 27.82 -13.09
N GLY A 35 -21.73 26.83 -12.18
CA GLY A 35 -22.82 26.64 -11.21
C GLY A 35 -24.16 26.26 -11.84
N LEU A 36 -24.16 25.70 -13.05
CA LEU A 36 -25.38 25.22 -13.71
C LEU A 36 -25.92 23.96 -13.02
N ARG A 37 -27.23 23.73 -13.14
CA ARG A 37 -27.87 22.51 -12.63
C ARG A 37 -27.39 21.26 -13.40
N ILE A 38 -27.34 20.12 -12.72
CA ILE A 38 -26.80 18.85 -13.28
C ILE A 38 -27.75 18.26 -14.33
N GLU A 39 -29.06 18.38 -14.11
CA GLU A 39 -30.10 17.72 -14.90
C GLU A 39 -30.06 18.13 -16.38
N PRO A 40 -29.99 19.43 -16.75
CA PRO A 40 -29.83 19.84 -18.15
C PRO A 40 -28.51 19.36 -18.78
N LEU A 41 -27.42 19.34 -18.00
CA LEU A 41 -26.09 18.92 -18.48
C LEU A 41 -26.07 17.43 -18.84
N LEU A 42 -26.73 16.60 -18.02
CA LEU A 42 -26.89 15.17 -18.31
C LEU A 42 -27.79 14.92 -19.52
N LEU A 43 -28.86 15.71 -19.72
CA LEU A 43 -29.69 15.63 -20.93
C LEU A 43 -28.91 16.03 -22.19
N CYS A 44 -28.09 17.08 -22.12
CA CYS A 44 -27.18 17.44 -23.21
C CYS A 44 -26.17 16.33 -23.50
N SER A 45 -25.63 15.70 -22.45
CA SER A 45 -24.72 14.55 -22.59
C SER A 45 -25.43 13.36 -23.25
N ALA A 46 -26.68 13.09 -22.87
CA ALA A 46 -27.52 12.05 -23.45
C ALA A 46 -27.79 12.31 -24.94
N ALA A 47 -28.02 13.56 -25.32
CA ALA A 47 -28.19 13.96 -26.72
C ALA A 47 -26.91 13.72 -27.55
N VAL A 48 -25.73 13.98 -27.00
CA VAL A 48 -24.45 13.68 -27.66
C VAL A 48 -24.28 12.15 -27.84
N ALA A 49 -24.51 11.37 -26.79
CA ALA A 49 -24.43 9.91 -26.86
C ALA A 49 -25.43 9.32 -27.87
N ALA A 50 -26.67 9.83 -27.89
CA ALA A 50 -27.70 9.46 -28.86
C ALA A 50 -27.30 9.83 -30.29
N GLY A 51 -26.67 10.99 -30.50
CA GLY A 51 -26.13 11.40 -31.79
C GLY A 51 -25.06 10.45 -32.32
N ILE A 52 -24.17 9.96 -31.44
CA ILE A 52 -23.17 8.94 -31.80
C ILE A 52 -23.83 7.60 -32.12
N ALA A 53 -24.82 7.16 -31.32
CA ALA A 53 -25.58 5.95 -31.61
C ALA A 53 -26.31 6.04 -32.97
N TRP A 54 -26.91 7.18 -33.26
CA TRP A 54 -27.56 7.44 -34.55
C TRP A 54 -26.56 7.40 -35.72
N TRP A 55 -25.37 7.99 -35.56
CA TRP A 55 -24.30 7.92 -36.57
C TRP A 55 -23.82 6.49 -36.86
N GLN A 56 -23.81 5.60 -35.85
CA GLN A 56 -23.50 4.17 -36.01
C GLN A 56 -24.58 3.39 -36.78
N GLY A 57 -25.78 3.97 -36.92
CA GLY A 57 -26.91 3.39 -37.63
C GLY A 57 -28.00 2.82 -36.73
N TYR A 58 -28.04 3.17 -35.43
CA TYR A 58 -29.19 2.89 -34.56
C TYR A 58 -30.37 3.81 -34.89
N CYS A 59 -31.59 3.28 -34.88
CA CYS A 59 -32.79 4.09 -35.07
C CYS A 59 -33.24 4.71 -33.73
N TRP A 60 -34.19 5.64 -33.79
CA TRP A 60 -34.75 6.27 -32.58
C TRP A 60 -35.36 5.22 -31.63
N GLU A 61 -36.02 4.19 -32.17
CA GLU A 61 -36.60 3.10 -31.38
C GLU A 61 -35.52 2.33 -30.61
N ASP A 62 -34.37 2.02 -31.23
CA ASP A 62 -33.23 1.37 -30.55
C ASP A 62 -32.76 2.21 -29.35
N ILE A 63 -32.61 3.54 -29.55
CA ILE A 63 -32.11 4.47 -28.53
C ILE A 63 -33.10 4.61 -27.38
N ILE A 64 -34.38 4.87 -27.67
CA ILE A 64 -35.39 5.07 -26.63
C ILE A 64 -35.66 3.77 -25.87
N ASN A 65 -35.67 2.61 -26.52
CA ASN A 65 -35.82 1.32 -25.85
C ASN A 65 -34.65 1.06 -24.91
N SER A 66 -33.41 1.38 -25.31
CA SER A 66 -32.24 1.29 -24.42
C SER A 66 -32.39 2.21 -23.19
N VAL A 67 -32.87 3.44 -23.37
CA VAL A 67 -33.15 4.36 -22.25
C VAL A 67 -34.25 3.82 -21.34
N VAL A 68 -35.36 3.32 -21.90
CA VAL A 68 -36.48 2.73 -21.14
C VAL A 68 -36.01 1.51 -20.34
N ASP A 69 -35.21 0.63 -20.94
CA ASP A 69 -34.65 -0.55 -20.24
C ASP A 69 -33.76 -0.14 -19.06
N LYS A 70 -33.00 0.94 -19.20
CA LYS A 70 -32.17 1.48 -18.12
C LYS A 70 -33.04 2.12 -17.03
N LEU A 71 -34.06 2.89 -17.39
CA LEU A 71 -35.01 3.46 -16.42
C LEU A 71 -35.80 2.38 -15.69
N ALA A 72 -36.21 1.32 -16.37
CA ALA A 72 -36.89 0.17 -15.76
C ALA A 72 -36.05 -0.48 -14.66
N LYS A 73 -34.72 -0.56 -14.86
CA LYS A 73 -33.78 -1.05 -13.84
C LYS A 73 -33.64 -0.10 -12.65
N ALA A 74 -33.84 1.21 -12.85
CA ALA A 74 -33.82 2.21 -11.78
C ALA A 74 -35.13 2.28 -10.97
N MET A 75 -36.22 1.66 -11.43
CA MET A 75 -37.53 1.75 -10.77
C MET A 75 -37.54 1.38 -9.28
N PRO A 76 -36.83 0.32 -8.83
CA PRO A 76 -36.75 0.01 -7.40
C PRO A 76 -36.16 1.17 -6.58
N VAL A 77 -35.14 1.85 -7.10
CA VAL A 77 -34.50 3.01 -6.46
C VAL A 77 -35.46 4.19 -6.40
N ILE A 78 -36.15 4.49 -7.50
CA ILE A 78 -37.16 5.56 -7.56
C ILE A 78 -38.26 5.32 -6.52
N MET A 79 -38.76 4.07 -6.42
CA MET A 79 -39.76 3.71 -5.42
C MET A 79 -39.25 3.83 -3.98
N ILE A 80 -37.99 3.45 -3.73
CA ILE A 80 -37.36 3.63 -2.42
C ILE A 80 -37.25 5.12 -2.07
N LEU A 81 -36.79 5.98 -2.98
CA LEU A 81 -36.68 7.43 -2.77
C LEU A 81 -38.03 8.04 -2.38
N ILE A 82 -39.08 7.68 -3.11
CA ILE A 82 -40.45 8.09 -2.80
C ILE A 82 -40.83 7.65 -1.38
N CYS A 83 -40.56 6.40 -1.02
CA CYS A 83 -40.84 5.89 0.32
C CYS A 83 -40.01 6.58 1.41
N VAL A 84 -38.76 6.99 1.14
CA VAL A 84 -37.92 7.72 2.12
C VAL A 84 -38.54 9.06 2.46
N GLY A 85 -39.00 9.83 1.47
CA GLY A 85 -39.68 11.11 1.71
C GLY A 85 -40.91 10.94 2.60
N GLY A 86 -41.76 9.95 2.29
CA GLY A 86 -42.92 9.65 3.11
C GLY A 86 -42.57 9.13 4.51
N LEU A 87 -41.49 8.36 4.62
CA LEU A 87 -40.97 7.86 5.90
C LEU A 87 -40.50 9.00 6.79
N ILE A 88 -39.70 9.93 6.28
CA ILE A 88 -39.24 11.11 7.04
C ILE A 88 -40.46 11.89 7.54
N GLY A 89 -41.40 12.25 6.65
CA GLY A 89 -42.59 13.01 7.02
C GLY A 89 -43.45 12.32 8.10
N THR A 90 -43.73 11.03 7.95
CA THR A 90 -44.53 10.27 8.93
C THR A 90 -43.78 10.00 10.24
N TRP A 91 -42.45 9.88 10.20
CA TRP A 91 -41.64 9.69 11.40
C TRP A 91 -41.47 10.97 12.20
N MET A 92 -41.43 12.13 11.54
CA MET A 92 -41.57 13.42 12.22
C MET A 92 -42.95 13.54 12.86
N PHE A 93 -44.01 13.29 12.08
CA PHE A 93 -45.41 13.32 12.55
C PHE A 93 -45.67 12.44 13.79
N SER A 94 -45.11 11.23 13.80
CA SER A 94 -45.28 10.28 14.92
C SER A 94 -44.47 10.64 16.17
N GLY A 95 -43.42 11.44 16.03
CA GLY A 95 -42.41 11.64 17.07
C GLY A 95 -41.28 10.59 17.06
N THR A 96 -41.22 9.69 16.07
CA THR A 96 -40.17 8.66 15.96
C THR A 96 -38.77 9.24 15.77
N ILE A 97 -38.57 10.10 14.76
CA ILE A 97 -37.28 10.81 14.60
C ILE A 97 -37.03 11.76 15.77
N PRO A 98 -37.98 12.60 16.20
CA PRO A 98 -37.82 13.43 17.39
C PRO A 98 -37.41 12.65 18.64
N TYR A 99 -37.91 11.44 18.85
CA TYR A 99 -37.54 10.59 19.98
C TYR A 99 -36.09 10.07 19.89
N MET A 100 -35.64 9.68 18.70
CA MET A 100 -34.24 9.29 18.49
C MET A 100 -33.30 10.50 18.65
N VAL A 101 -33.71 11.67 18.15
CA VAL A 101 -32.97 12.93 18.34
C VAL A 101 -32.87 13.28 19.82
N TYR A 102 -33.99 13.22 20.55
CA TYR A 102 -34.05 13.48 21.98
C TYR A 102 -33.04 12.64 22.78
N TRP A 103 -33.00 11.33 22.53
CA TRP A 103 -32.02 10.46 23.18
C TRP A 103 -30.60 10.68 22.68
N GLY A 104 -30.41 10.95 21.39
CA GLY A 104 -29.10 11.27 20.83
C GLY A 104 -28.50 12.53 21.47
N LEU A 105 -29.28 13.60 21.63
CA LEU A 105 -28.88 14.83 22.32
C LEU A 105 -28.54 14.59 23.80
N LYS A 106 -29.18 13.62 24.47
CA LYS A 106 -28.89 13.27 25.87
C LYS A 106 -27.67 12.36 26.04
N LEU A 107 -27.37 11.52 25.05
CA LEU A 107 -26.37 10.45 25.17
C LEU A 107 -25.06 10.74 24.46
N ILE A 108 -25.07 11.61 23.43
CA ILE A 108 -23.91 11.84 22.57
C ILE A 108 -23.41 13.27 22.76
N SER A 109 -22.18 13.39 23.28
CA SER A 109 -21.50 14.69 23.31
C SER A 109 -21.19 15.17 21.88
N PRO A 110 -21.22 16.49 21.61
CA PRO A 110 -20.92 17.04 20.29
C PRO A 110 -19.57 16.58 19.70
N GLU A 111 -18.54 16.48 20.53
CA GLU A 111 -17.19 16.06 20.11
C GLU A 111 -17.12 14.60 19.61
N TYR A 112 -18.13 13.79 19.94
CA TYR A 112 -18.20 12.38 19.54
C TYR A 112 -19.27 12.09 18.49
N ILE A 113 -20.04 13.08 18.01
CA ILE A 113 -21.15 12.79 17.07
C ILE A 113 -20.67 12.20 15.76
N LEU A 114 -19.55 12.67 15.20
CA LEU A 114 -19.03 12.17 13.92
C LEU A 114 -18.55 10.71 14.04
N ILE A 115 -17.77 10.41 15.09
CA ILE A 115 -17.30 9.06 15.32
C ILE A 115 -18.46 8.12 15.70
N ALA A 116 -19.42 8.57 16.52
CA ALA A 116 -20.61 7.81 16.83
C ALA A 116 -21.43 7.52 15.57
N ALA A 117 -21.61 8.51 14.70
CA ALA A 117 -22.34 8.34 13.45
C ALA A 117 -21.68 7.29 12.55
N PHE A 118 -20.35 7.37 12.39
CA PHE A 118 -19.55 6.40 11.64
C PHE A 118 -19.68 4.97 12.21
N PHE A 119 -19.45 4.78 13.50
CA PHE A 119 -19.49 3.45 14.11
C PHE A 119 -20.89 2.84 14.15
N LEU A 120 -21.91 3.63 14.49
CA LEU A 120 -23.28 3.13 14.56
C LEU A 120 -23.80 2.71 13.19
N THR A 121 -23.54 3.50 12.14
CA THR A 121 -23.95 3.13 10.79
C THR A 121 -23.14 1.96 10.25
N SER A 122 -21.86 1.82 10.62
CA SER A 122 -21.08 0.61 10.36
C SER A 122 -21.68 -0.64 10.98
N VAL A 123 -21.98 -0.62 12.28
CA VAL A 123 -22.55 -1.79 12.96
C VAL A 123 -23.89 -2.17 12.35
N VAL A 124 -24.77 -1.20 12.11
CA VAL A 124 -26.07 -1.47 11.48
C VAL A 124 -25.89 -2.03 10.07
N SER A 125 -24.97 -1.47 9.27
CA SER A 125 -24.75 -1.94 7.90
C SER A 125 -24.12 -3.34 7.84
N VAL A 126 -23.17 -3.65 8.73
CA VAL A 126 -22.61 -5.00 8.85
C VAL A 126 -23.69 -6.02 9.19
N CYS A 127 -24.56 -5.70 10.14
CA CYS A 127 -25.64 -6.57 10.60
C CYS A 127 -26.76 -6.74 9.57
N THR A 128 -27.09 -5.69 8.82
CA THR A 128 -28.20 -5.68 7.85
C THR A 128 -27.77 -6.10 6.44
N GLY A 129 -26.48 -5.94 6.10
CA GLY A 129 -25.98 -6.10 4.74
C GLY A 129 -26.46 -5.04 3.76
N THR A 130 -26.84 -3.85 4.25
CA THR A 130 -27.33 -2.77 3.38
C THR A 130 -26.96 -1.39 3.90
N SER A 131 -26.14 -0.68 3.13
CA SER A 131 -25.83 0.73 3.37
C SER A 131 -27.06 1.64 3.27
N TRP A 132 -27.98 1.33 2.35
CA TRP A 132 -29.19 2.14 2.13
C TRP A 132 -30.13 2.05 3.33
N GLY A 133 -30.41 0.83 3.80
CA GLY A 133 -31.21 0.64 5.02
C GLY A 133 -30.58 1.29 6.25
N SER A 134 -29.26 1.26 6.35
CA SER A 134 -28.52 1.88 7.47
C SER A 134 -28.59 3.41 7.44
N ALA A 135 -28.38 4.02 6.28
CA ALA A 135 -28.51 5.47 6.11
C ALA A 135 -29.94 5.95 6.34
N GLY A 136 -30.94 5.23 5.80
CA GLY A 136 -32.36 5.56 5.92
C GLY A 136 -32.99 5.35 7.29
N THR A 137 -32.30 4.67 8.22
CA THR A 137 -32.80 4.42 9.58
C THR A 137 -32.00 5.20 10.61
N VAL A 138 -30.88 4.66 11.09
CA VAL A 138 -30.03 5.28 12.10
C VAL A 138 -29.32 6.52 11.55
N GLY A 139 -28.99 6.55 10.25
CA GLY A 139 -28.36 7.70 9.60
C GLY A 139 -29.21 8.96 9.68
N VAL A 140 -30.48 8.90 9.27
CA VAL A 140 -31.43 10.04 9.37
C VAL A 140 -31.55 10.55 10.81
N ALA A 141 -31.59 9.65 11.80
CA ALA A 141 -31.64 10.02 13.21
C ALA A 141 -30.37 10.79 13.63
N LEU A 142 -29.20 10.30 13.26
CA LEU A 142 -27.91 10.93 13.55
C LEU A 142 -27.77 12.30 12.88
N MET A 143 -28.33 12.48 11.68
CA MET A 143 -28.41 13.79 11.02
C MET A 143 -29.26 14.78 11.83
N GLY A 144 -30.37 14.32 12.41
CA GLY A 144 -31.18 15.13 13.32
C GLY A 144 -30.42 15.52 14.60
N VAL A 145 -29.66 14.60 15.19
CA VAL A 145 -28.81 14.87 16.36
C VAL A 145 -27.73 15.88 16.00
N ALA A 146 -27.02 15.69 14.88
CA ALA A 146 -25.99 16.61 14.41
C ALA A 146 -26.54 18.03 14.19
N ALA A 147 -27.75 18.15 13.61
CA ALA A 147 -28.44 19.42 13.46
C ALA A 147 -28.77 20.08 14.81
N GLY A 148 -29.19 19.30 15.81
CA GLY A 148 -29.48 19.81 17.16
C GLY A 148 -28.22 20.21 17.97
N LEU A 149 -27.06 19.64 17.65
CA LEU A 149 -25.77 19.97 18.25
C LEU A 149 -25.00 21.08 17.51
N ASP A 150 -25.58 21.60 16.42
CA ASP A 150 -24.96 22.59 15.52
C ASP A 150 -23.62 22.11 14.93
N VAL A 151 -23.49 20.79 14.69
CA VAL A 151 -22.32 20.18 14.06
C VAL A 151 -22.52 20.15 12.55
N SER A 152 -21.44 20.36 11.78
CA SER A 152 -21.44 20.29 10.32
C SER A 152 -22.21 19.08 9.79
N LEU A 153 -23.34 19.34 9.13
CA LEU A 153 -24.16 18.31 8.50
C LEU A 153 -23.41 17.60 7.38
N ALA A 154 -22.52 18.30 6.67
CA ALA A 154 -21.64 17.71 5.68
C ALA A 154 -20.72 16.65 6.28
N ALA A 155 -20.12 16.94 7.44
CA ALA A 155 -19.26 16.00 8.16
C ALA A 155 -20.05 14.81 8.72
N ALA A 156 -21.22 15.07 9.31
CA ALA A 156 -22.09 14.02 9.83
C ALA A 156 -22.60 13.09 8.72
N ALA A 157 -23.02 13.66 7.57
CA ALA A 157 -23.45 12.87 6.41
C ALA A 157 -22.30 12.03 5.85
N GLY A 158 -21.09 12.61 5.73
CA GLY A 158 -19.91 11.87 5.31
C GLY A 158 -19.54 10.72 6.26
N ALA A 159 -19.67 10.92 7.57
CA ALA A 159 -19.48 9.87 8.58
C ALA A 159 -20.53 8.76 8.46
N VAL A 160 -21.81 9.12 8.28
CA VAL A 160 -22.90 8.17 8.07
C VAL A 160 -22.64 7.32 6.81
N VAL A 161 -22.30 7.95 5.69
CA VAL A 161 -21.99 7.28 4.41
C VAL A 161 -20.78 6.37 4.56
N SER A 162 -19.67 6.87 5.13
CA SER A 162 -18.48 6.06 5.38
C SER A 162 -18.80 4.79 6.18
N GLY A 163 -19.59 4.92 7.24
CA GLY A 163 -19.92 3.78 8.07
C GLY A 163 -20.86 2.81 7.37
N ALA A 164 -21.88 3.32 6.66
CA ALA A 164 -22.81 2.51 5.89
C ALA A 164 -22.10 1.68 4.81
N TYR A 165 -21.18 2.29 4.04
CA TYR A 165 -20.46 1.59 2.97
C TYR A 165 -19.28 0.74 3.47
N PHE A 166 -18.78 0.97 4.69
CA PHE A 166 -17.91 -0.01 5.34
C PHE A 166 -18.63 -1.36 5.52
N GLY A 167 -19.88 -1.34 5.97
CA GLY A 167 -20.66 -2.57 6.14
C GLY A 167 -20.91 -3.31 4.83
N ASP A 168 -21.14 -2.57 3.74
CA ASP A 168 -21.32 -3.12 2.39
C ASP A 168 -20.09 -3.86 1.84
N LYS A 169 -18.92 -3.76 2.48
CA LYS A 169 -17.68 -4.44 2.07
C LYS A 169 -17.32 -5.66 2.90
N ILE A 170 -17.83 -5.75 4.13
CA ILE A 170 -17.46 -6.83 5.06
C ILE A 170 -18.64 -7.68 5.48
N SER A 171 -19.87 -7.26 5.18
CA SER A 171 -21.06 -8.04 5.51
C SER A 171 -21.23 -9.20 4.51
N PRO A 172 -21.32 -10.46 4.97
CA PRO A 172 -21.68 -11.58 4.09
C PRO A 172 -23.13 -11.47 3.58
N LEU A 173 -23.94 -10.57 4.15
CA LEU A 173 -25.31 -10.33 3.72
C LEU A 173 -25.40 -9.30 2.59
N SER A 174 -24.32 -8.55 2.32
CA SER A 174 -24.26 -7.47 1.33
C SER A 174 -24.38 -7.99 -0.10
N ASP A 175 -25.30 -7.42 -0.86
CA ASP A 175 -25.51 -7.75 -2.27
C ASP A 175 -24.27 -7.41 -3.12
N SER A 176 -23.60 -6.29 -2.86
CA SER A 176 -22.40 -5.88 -3.61
C SER A 176 -21.23 -6.83 -3.36
N THR A 177 -20.96 -7.19 -2.11
CA THR A 177 -19.89 -8.13 -1.73
C THR A 177 -20.10 -9.50 -2.34
N ASN A 178 -21.33 -10.01 -2.25
CA ASN A 178 -21.67 -11.28 -2.89
C ASN A 178 -21.50 -11.20 -4.42
N PHE A 179 -21.92 -10.11 -5.03
CA PHE A 179 -21.84 -9.95 -6.47
C PHE A 179 -20.38 -9.81 -6.96
N ALA A 180 -19.54 -9.03 -6.29
CA ALA A 180 -18.12 -8.87 -6.62
C ALA A 180 -17.33 -10.18 -6.53
N ALA A 181 -17.65 -11.03 -5.55
CA ALA A 181 -17.07 -12.36 -5.42
C ALA A 181 -17.46 -13.26 -6.61
N ILE A 182 -18.75 -13.26 -6.98
CA ILE A 182 -19.29 -14.07 -8.07
C ILE A 182 -18.70 -13.66 -9.42
N VAL A 183 -18.72 -12.38 -9.77
CA VAL A 183 -18.27 -11.92 -11.11
C VAL A 183 -16.77 -12.12 -11.33
N ALA A 184 -15.98 -12.13 -10.25
CA ALA A 184 -14.55 -12.34 -10.31
C ALA A 184 -14.12 -13.82 -10.31
N ASP A 185 -15.03 -14.79 -10.14
CA ASP A 185 -14.71 -16.20 -9.81
C ASP A 185 -13.89 -16.35 -8.52
N THR A 186 -14.40 -15.90 -7.38
CA THR A 186 -13.83 -16.21 -6.05
C THR A 186 -14.92 -16.55 -5.05
N THR A 187 -14.56 -17.15 -3.90
CA THR A 187 -15.53 -17.43 -2.85
C THR A 187 -15.77 -16.20 -1.99
N LEU A 188 -16.99 -16.08 -1.43
CA LEU A 188 -17.37 -14.94 -0.59
C LEU A 188 -16.42 -14.72 0.59
N PHE A 189 -16.03 -15.78 1.28
CA PHE A 189 -15.19 -15.65 2.48
C PHE A 189 -13.75 -15.31 2.13
N GLU A 190 -13.17 -15.88 1.06
CA GLU A 190 -11.85 -15.48 0.58
C GLU A 190 -11.84 -14.02 0.16
N HIS A 191 -12.89 -13.58 -0.53
CA HIS A 191 -13.07 -12.20 -0.92
C HIS A 191 -13.14 -11.24 0.28
N ILE A 192 -13.98 -11.53 1.29
CA ILE A 192 -14.09 -10.70 2.50
C ILE A 192 -12.76 -10.66 3.26
N GLN A 193 -12.10 -11.81 3.45
CA GLN A 193 -10.77 -11.87 4.07
C GLN A 193 -9.76 -11.00 3.33
N HIS A 194 -9.80 -11.03 1.99
CA HIS A 194 -8.90 -10.25 1.16
C HIS A 194 -9.24 -8.75 1.15
N LEU A 195 -10.53 -8.37 1.29
CA LEU A 195 -10.98 -6.98 1.42
C LEU A 195 -10.56 -6.33 2.74
N LEU A 196 -10.31 -7.10 3.81
CA LEU A 196 -9.84 -6.53 5.08
C LEU A 196 -8.52 -5.76 4.92
N TRP A 197 -7.66 -6.15 3.98
CA TRP A 197 -6.38 -5.49 3.71
C TRP A 197 -6.52 -4.03 3.23
N THR A 198 -7.64 -3.66 2.60
CA THR A 198 -7.89 -2.29 2.14
C THR A 198 -8.94 -1.58 2.99
N THR A 199 -9.94 -2.33 3.46
CA THR A 199 -11.10 -1.82 4.17
C THR A 199 -10.83 -1.50 5.63
N LEU A 200 -9.98 -2.29 6.31
CA LEU A 200 -9.64 -2.04 7.71
C LEU A 200 -8.69 -0.83 7.86
N PRO A 201 -7.63 -0.68 7.05
CA PRO A 201 -6.81 0.54 7.09
C PRO A 201 -7.59 1.82 6.80
N SER A 202 -8.50 1.79 5.82
CA SER A 202 -9.37 2.93 5.54
C SER A 202 -10.33 3.22 6.72
N PHE A 203 -10.81 2.18 7.40
CA PHE A 203 -11.72 2.33 8.55
C PHE A 203 -11.01 3.00 9.71
N LEU A 204 -9.78 2.58 10.00
CA LEU A 204 -8.94 3.18 11.04
C LEU A 204 -8.61 4.64 10.69
N LEU A 205 -8.28 4.93 9.43
CA LEU A 205 -8.04 6.30 8.99
C LEU A 205 -9.30 7.18 9.15
N ALA A 206 -10.46 6.69 8.73
CA ALA A 206 -11.73 7.39 8.89
C ALA A 206 -12.05 7.66 10.38
N ALA A 207 -11.88 6.65 11.25
CA ALA A 207 -12.07 6.79 12.69
C ALA A 207 -11.17 7.89 13.29
N VAL A 208 -9.89 7.92 12.91
CA VAL A 208 -8.94 8.96 13.35
C VAL A 208 -9.37 10.34 12.87
N VAL A 209 -9.77 10.46 11.59
CA VAL A 209 -10.23 11.74 11.04
C VAL A 209 -11.47 12.25 11.77
N TYR A 210 -12.48 11.40 12.01
CA TYR A 210 -13.69 11.82 12.71
C TYR A 210 -13.45 12.15 14.18
N LEU A 211 -12.53 11.43 14.84
CA LEU A 211 -12.15 11.74 16.23
C LEU A 211 -11.47 13.12 16.29
N ILE A 212 -10.49 13.38 15.43
CA ILE A 212 -9.77 14.66 15.39
C ILE A 212 -10.72 15.79 14.99
N ALA A 213 -11.53 15.59 13.95
CA ALA A 213 -12.48 16.60 13.50
C ALA A 213 -13.45 16.98 14.62
N GLY A 214 -14.01 15.99 15.33
CA GLY A 214 -14.92 16.21 16.46
C GLY A 214 -14.33 17.00 17.62
N HIS A 215 -13.03 16.82 17.93
CA HIS A 215 -12.34 17.55 19.01
C HIS A 215 -11.68 18.87 18.56
N SER A 216 -11.74 19.17 17.26
CA SER A 216 -11.14 20.37 16.71
C SER A 216 -12.18 21.48 16.53
N ASN A 217 -11.76 22.75 16.66
CA ASN A 217 -12.59 23.91 16.28
C ASN A 217 -12.87 23.99 14.76
N MET A 218 -12.55 22.95 13.97
CA MET A 218 -12.77 22.92 12.52
C MET A 218 -14.24 22.77 12.12
N LEU A 219 -15.15 22.47 13.06
CA LEU A 219 -16.57 22.17 12.77
C LEU A 219 -17.56 23.32 13.05
N GLY A 220 -17.10 24.50 13.49
CA GLY A 220 -17.95 25.67 13.79
C GLY A 220 -18.23 25.88 15.28
N GLU A 221 -19.12 26.84 15.61
CA GLU A 221 -19.60 27.06 16.98
C GLU A 221 -20.52 25.91 17.40
N VAL A 222 -19.98 24.96 18.16
CA VAL A 222 -20.75 23.87 18.76
C VAL A 222 -21.82 24.43 19.72
N ALA A 223 -23.03 23.86 19.71
CA ALA A 223 -24.11 24.30 20.60
C ALA A 223 -23.69 24.25 22.07
N THR A 224 -23.97 25.33 22.82
CA THR A 224 -23.72 25.36 24.26
C THR A 224 -24.62 24.33 24.99
N PRO A 225 -24.18 23.77 26.13
CA PRO A 225 -25.00 22.83 26.91
C PRO A 225 -26.40 23.37 27.26
N GLN A 226 -26.52 24.69 27.44
CA GLN A 226 -27.81 25.33 27.68
C GLN A 226 -28.72 25.25 26.45
N ARG A 227 -28.21 25.55 25.25
CA ARG A 227 -28.99 25.49 24.00
C ARG A 227 -29.50 24.08 23.71
N VAL A 228 -28.68 23.06 23.96
CA VAL A 228 -29.10 21.64 23.84
C VAL A 228 -30.24 21.32 24.82
N THR A 229 -30.14 21.82 26.06
CA THR A 229 -31.19 21.63 27.08
C THR A 229 -32.50 22.32 26.68
N ASP A 230 -32.43 23.53 26.11
CA ASP A 230 -33.60 24.27 25.64
C ASP A 230 -34.29 23.56 24.45
N ILE A 231 -33.52 22.95 23.54
CA ILE A 231 -34.04 22.11 22.45
C ILE A 231 -34.75 20.88 23.03
N ILE A 232 -34.13 20.19 23.99
CA ILE A 232 -34.72 19.01 24.65
C ILE A 232 -36.06 19.36 25.30
N HIS A 233 -36.14 20.45 26.06
CA HIS A 233 -37.38 20.88 26.69
C HIS A 233 -38.46 21.28 25.69
N SER A 234 -38.08 21.95 24.60
CA SER A 234 -39.02 22.28 23.51
C SER A 234 -39.55 21.02 22.83
N LEU A 235 -38.75 19.97 22.68
CA LEU A 235 -39.22 18.68 22.15
C LEU A 235 -40.18 17.98 23.13
N GLU A 236 -39.88 18.01 24.43
CA GLU A 236 -40.76 17.46 25.49
C GLU A 236 -42.10 18.20 25.61
N SER A 237 -42.15 19.50 25.29
CA SER A 237 -43.41 20.26 25.27
C SER A 237 -44.26 20.00 24.03
N LEU A 238 -43.66 19.55 22.93
CA LEU A 238 -44.36 19.24 21.68
C LEU A 238 -44.81 17.78 21.58
N TYR A 239 -43.99 16.83 22.04
CA TYR A 239 -44.20 15.39 21.84
C TYR A 239 -44.37 14.61 23.14
N HIS A 240 -45.27 13.63 23.10
CA HIS A 240 -45.37 12.59 24.11
C HIS A 240 -44.43 11.43 23.78
N PHE A 241 -43.26 11.42 24.41
CA PHE A 241 -42.23 10.39 24.18
C PHE A 241 -42.50 9.08 24.92
N ASN A 242 -42.38 7.96 24.20
CA ASN A 242 -42.48 6.61 24.73
C ASN A 242 -41.60 5.65 23.90
N ILE A 243 -41.13 4.57 24.52
CA ILE A 243 -40.30 3.56 23.84
C ILE A 243 -40.98 2.94 22.62
N VAL A 244 -42.32 2.90 22.57
CA VAL A 244 -43.08 2.40 21.41
C VAL A 244 -42.77 3.18 20.13
N LEU A 245 -42.31 4.43 20.22
CA LEU A 245 -41.91 5.25 19.07
C LEU A 245 -40.68 4.70 18.33
N ILE A 246 -39.93 3.74 18.90
CA ILE A 246 -38.82 3.07 18.20
C ILE A 246 -39.30 1.93 17.28
N LEU A 247 -40.57 1.53 17.33
CA LEU A 247 -41.07 0.40 16.54
C LEU A 247 -40.91 0.59 15.01
N PRO A 248 -41.16 1.79 14.42
CA PRO A 248 -40.96 1.98 12.98
C PRO A 248 -39.53 1.66 12.50
N PRO A 249 -38.43 2.18 13.08
CA PRO A 249 -37.08 1.78 12.69
C PRO A 249 -36.77 0.31 12.99
N VAL A 250 -37.30 -0.25 14.09
CA VAL A 250 -37.13 -1.68 14.41
C VAL A 250 -37.72 -2.58 13.33
N ILE A 251 -38.88 -2.24 12.76
CA ILE A 251 -39.50 -3.01 11.67
C ILE A 251 -38.62 -2.98 10.41
N VAL A 252 -38.11 -1.80 10.05
CA VAL A 252 -37.23 -1.65 8.89
C VAL A 252 -35.93 -2.46 9.07
N LEU A 253 -35.29 -2.35 10.24
CA LEU A 253 -34.06 -3.09 10.57
C LEU A 253 -34.28 -4.60 10.65
N TRP A 254 -35.34 -5.04 11.33
CA TRP A 254 -35.71 -6.46 11.40
C TRP A 254 -35.96 -7.03 10.00
N GLY A 255 -36.68 -6.29 9.16
CA GLY A 255 -36.96 -6.68 7.79
C GLY A 255 -35.70 -6.75 6.92
N ALA A 256 -34.78 -5.79 7.08
CA ALA A 256 -33.48 -5.79 6.40
C ALA A 256 -32.64 -7.01 6.78
N ILE A 257 -32.52 -7.33 8.08
CA ILE A 257 -31.81 -8.53 8.58
C ILE A 257 -32.44 -9.82 8.04
N ARG A 258 -33.78 -9.86 7.93
CA ARG A 258 -34.54 -10.99 7.38
C ARG A 258 -34.59 -11.01 5.85
N LYS A 259 -33.89 -10.11 5.15
CA LYS A 259 -33.88 -9.95 3.70
C LYS A 259 -35.28 -9.82 3.09
N LYS A 260 -36.19 -9.15 3.79
CA LYS A 260 -37.55 -8.87 3.29
C LYS A 260 -37.53 -7.67 2.33
N PRO A 261 -38.46 -7.58 1.35
CA PRO A 261 -38.48 -6.47 0.40
C PRO A 261 -38.60 -5.11 1.09
N VAL A 262 -37.68 -4.19 0.76
CA VAL A 262 -37.51 -2.89 1.45
C VAL A 262 -38.74 -1.98 1.30
N ILE A 263 -39.31 -1.89 0.09
CA ILE A 263 -40.45 -0.99 -0.19
C ILE A 263 -41.68 -1.32 0.69
N PRO A 264 -42.20 -2.56 0.74
CA PRO A 264 -43.27 -2.92 1.68
C PRO A 264 -42.95 -2.64 3.14
N LEU A 265 -41.71 -2.87 3.57
CA LEU A 265 -41.30 -2.60 4.95
C LEU A 265 -41.37 -1.11 5.26
N MET A 266 -40.83 -0.26 4.40
CA MET A 266 -40.88 1.20 4.57
C MET A 266 -42.32 1.69 4.63
N LEU A 267 -43.18 1.25 3.71
CA LEU A 267 -44.60 1.61 3.74
C LEU A 267 -45.29 1.13 5.03
N SER A 268 -44.99 -0.09 5.50
CA SER A 268 -45.54 -0.59 6.76
C SER A 268 -45.07 0.23 7.97
N ALA A 269 -43.81 0.70 7.96
CA ALA A 269 -43.27 1.57 8.99
C ALA A 269 -43.92 2.97 8.94
N CYS A 270 -44.22 3.50 7.75
CA CYS A 270 -44.99 4.75 7.59
C CYS A 270 -46.41 4.60 8.14
N VAL A 271 -47.11 3.51 7.83
CA VAL A 271 -48.46 3.23 8.33
C VAL A 271 -48.47 3.12 9.85
N LEU A 272 -47.49 2.41 10.43
CA LEU A 272 -47.35 2.34 11.89
C LEU A 272 -47.06 3.72 12.49
N ALA A 273 -46.17 4.50 11.88
CA ALA A 273 -45.87 5.86 12.34
C ALA A 273 -47.12 6.76 12.30
N LEU A 274 -47.93 6.71 11.23
CA LEU A 274 -49.21 7.41 11.16
C LEU A 274 -50.14 7.04 12.32
N PHE A 275 -50.27 5.75 12.61
CA PHE A 275 -51.08 5.27 13.73
C PHE A 275 -50.57 5.78 15.09
N LEU A 276 -49.25 5.75 15.29
CA LEU A 276 -48.62 6.27 16.50
C LEU A 276 -48.80 7.79 16.64
N GLY A 277 -48.68 8.56 15.56
CA GLY A 277 -48.89 10.02 15.60
C GLY A 277 -50.32 10.40 15.98
N VAL A 278 -51.32 9.67 15.49
CA VAL A 278 -52.73 9.90 15.85
C VAL A 278 -52.98 9.56 17.32
N ILE A 279 -52.53 8.39 17.78
CA ILE A 279 -52.84 7.91 19.14
C ILE A 279 -52.02 8.61 20.21
N MET A 280 -50.72 8.82 19.94
CA MET A 280 -49.78 9.31 20.94
C MET A 280 -49.67 10.82 20.94
N GLN A 281 -49.75 11.47 19.78
CA GLN A 281 -49.57 12.93 19.65
C GLN A 281 -50.90 13.68 19.48
N GLY A 282 -52.03 12.95 19.34
CA GLY A 282 -53.36 13.55 19.21
C GLY A 282 -53.58 14.29 17.88
N LEU A 283 -52.72 14.08 16.89
CA LEU A 283 -52.83 14.72 15.57
C LEU A 283 -53.86 14.00 14.69
N SER A 284 -54.47 14.72 13.77
CA SER A 284 -55.48 14.13 12.87
C SER A 284 -54.86 13.25 11.78
N ILE A 285 -55.61 12.26 11.30
CA ILE A 285 -55.17 11.42 10.18
C ILE A 285 -54.91 12.23 8.90
N LYS A 286 -55.66 13.33 8.69
CA LYS A 286 -55.44 14.25 7.57
C LYS A 286 -54.05 14.86 7.64
N GLN A 287 -53.66 15.40 8.80
CA GLN A 287 -52.32 15.97 9.00
C GLN A 287 -51.23 14.92 8.80
N GLY A 288 -51.47 13.66 9.18
CA GLY A 288 -50.55 12.56 8.91
C GLY A 288 -50.35 12.29 7.42
N LEU A 289 -51.45 12.29 6.63
CA LEU A 289 -51.37 12.14 5.17
C LEU A 289 -50.72 13.36 4.49
N ASP A 290 -51.03 14.57 4.97
CA ASP A 290 -50.35 15.80 4.52
C ASP A 290 -48.84 15.71 4.83
N ALA A 291 -48.46 15.21 6.01
CA ALA A 291 -47.06 15.00 6.37
C ALA A 291 -46.36 13.92 5.52
N PHE A 292 -47.06 12.86 5.13
CA PHE A 292 -46.54 11.84 4.24
C PHE A 292 -46.23 12.39 2.83
N ILE A 293 -47.09 13.26 2.31
CA ILE A 293 -46.99 13.78 0.94
C ILE A 293 -46.11 15.03 0.86
N ASP A 294 -46.48 16.08 1.60
CA ASP A 294 -45.85 17.40 1.55
C ASP A 294 -44.70 17.53 2.54
N GLY A 295 -44.82 16.86 3.70
CA GLY A 295 -43.84 16.90 4.78
C GLY A 295 -44.42 17.40 6.09
N PHE A 296 -43.70 17.15 7.17
CA PHE A 296 -44.10 17.61 8.50
C PHE A 296 -43.76 19.09 8.68
N ASP A 297 -44.72 19.85 9.20
CA ASP A 297 -44.54 21.24 9.62
C ASP A 297 -45.00 21.37 11.07
N ILE A 298 -44.24 22.08 11.90
CA ILE A 298 -44.57 22.36 13.30
C ILE A 298 -45.95 23.03 13.47
N ALA A 299 -46.44 23.77 12.45
CA ALA A 299 -47.78 24.34 12.42
C ALA A 299 -48.91 23.29 12.44
N MET A 300 -48.59 22.01 12.26
CA MET A 300 -49.52 20.91 12.47
C MET A 300 -49.88 20.70 13.95
N PHE A 301 -49.05 21.16 14.89
CA PHE A 301 -49.40 21.17 16.30
C PHE A 301 -50.33 22.35 16.63
N PRO A 302 -51.31 22.19 17.55
CA PRO A 302 -52.22 23.28 17.92
C PRO A 302 -51.53 24.54 18.44
N GLN A 303 -50.41 24.38 19.14
CA GLN A 303 -49.57 25.46 19.68
C GLN A 303 -48.56 26.02 18.65
N GLY A 304 -48.45 25.41 17.47
CA GLY A 304 -47.51 25.81 16.43
C GLY A 304 -46.08 25.95 16.93
N ALA A 305 -45.40 27.01 16.49
CA ALA A 305 -44.04 27.37 16.93
C ALA A 305 -44.02 28.29 18.17
N GLU A 306 -45.15 28.52 18.83
CA GLU A 306 -45.19 29.36 20.03
C GLU A 306 -44.51 28.64 21.21
N GLY A 307 -43.60 29.34 21.91
CA GLY A 307 -42.93 28.81 23.10
C GLY A 307 -41.77 27.84 22.84
N VAL A 308 -41.38 27.59 21.59
CA VAL A 308 -40.25 26.73 21.23
C VAL A 308 -39.06 27.53 20.67
N VAL A 309 -37.84 27.05 20.92
CA VAL A 309 -36.62 27.71 20.40
C VAL A 309 -36.51 27.60 18.88
N ALA A 310 -35.86 28.58 18.23
CA ALA A 310 -35.78 28.69 16.77
C ALA A 310 -35.10 27.49 16.05
N ASP A 311 -34.32 26.70 16.78
CA ASP A 311 -33.67 25.49 16.29
C ASP A 311 -34.66 24.33 16.08
N VAL A 312 -35.74 24.29 16.86
CA VAL A 312 -36.71 23.19 16.84
C VAL A 312 -37.50 23.15 15.53
N PRO A 313 -38.03 24.27 14.97
CA PRO A 313 -38.61 24.26 13.63
C PRO A 313 -37.63 23.81 12.54
N ARG A 314 -36.33 24.14 12.64
CA ARG A 314 -35.32 23.68 11.66
C ARG A 314 -35.07 22.18 11.73
N LEU A 315 -35.21 21.62 12.93
CA LEU A 315 -35.08 20.18 13.17
C LEU A 315 -36.36 19.44 12.77
N LEU A 316 -37.53 20.03 13.04
CA LEU A 316 -38.83 19.40 12.86
C LEU A 316 -39.37 19.50 11.43
N ASN A 317 -39.23 20.67 10.79
CA ASN A 317 -39.79 20.89 9.47
C ASN A 317 -38.95 20.14 8.43
N ARG A 318 -39.54 19.08 7.86
CA ARG A 318 -38.91 18.16 6.92
C ARG A 318 -39.91 17.79 5.83
N GLY A 319 -39.41 17.68 4.59
CA GLY A 319 -40.25 17.37 3.43
C GLY A 319 -40.78 15.93 3.43
N GLY A 320 -41.88 15.73 2.70
CA GLY A 320 -42.51 14.43 2.45
C GLY A 320 -42.09 13.84 1.10
N MET A 321 -42.93 12.99 0.51
CA MET A 321 -42.70 12.41 -0.83
C MET A 321 -42.37 13.44 -1.92
N PHE A 322 -43.01 14.61 -1.92
CA PHE A 322 -42.76 15.63 -2.94
C PHE A 322 -41.34 16.20 -2.91
N SER A 323 -40.71 16.23 -1.74
CA SER A 323 -39.33 16.72 -1.62
C SER A 323 -38.32 15.83 -2.36
N MET A 324 -38.73 14.62 -2.77
CA MET A 324 -37.93 13.65 -3.52
C MET A 324 -38.02 13.84 -5.05
N MET A 325 -38.91 14.69 -5.58
CA MET A 325 -39.15 14.77 -7.03
C MET A 325 -37.94 15.29 -7.82
N GLY A 326 -37.19 16.25 -7.27
CA GLY A 326 -35.97 16.75 -7.93
C GLY A 326 -34.89 15.66 -8.05
N THR A 327 -34.76 14.85 -7.02
CA THR A 327 -33.87 13.68 -6.97
C THR A 327 -34.28 12.63 -8.02
N ILE A 328 -35.58 12.36 -8.16
CA ILE A 328 -36.09 11.44 -9.18
C ILE A 328 -35.81 11.98 -10.58
N LEU A 329 -35.99 13.28 -10.83
CA LEU A 329 -35.65 13.90 -12.11
C LEU A 329 -34.17 13.70 -12.47
N LEU A 330 -33.27 13.83 -11.49
CA LEU A 330 -31.85 13.57 -11.67
C LEU A 330 -31.57 12.12 -12.10
N VAL A 331 -32.28 11.14 -11.51
CA VAL A 331 -32.22 9.73 -11.95
C VAL A 331 -32.67 9.60 -13.40
N PHE A 332 -33.79 10.22 -13.79
CA PHE A 332 -34.26 10.18 -15.17
C PHE A 332 -33.22 10.73 -16.16
N CYS A 333 -32.58 11.85 -15.84
CA CYS A 333 -31.54 12.46 -16.67
C CYS A 333 -30.27 11.59 -16.77
N ALA A 334 -29.80 11.04 -15.64
CA ALA A 334 -28.61 10.19 -15.59
C ALA A 334 -28.78 8.89 -16.38
N PHE A 335 -29.91 8.20 -16.19
CA PHE A 335 -30.21 6.95 -16.88
C PHE A 335 -30.51 7.16 -18.37
N SER A 336 -30.98 8.34 -18.77
CA SER A 336 -31.09 8.71 -20.19
C SER A 336 -29.72 8.75 -20.88
N PHE A 337 -28.70 9.33 -20.22
CA PHE A 337 -27.33 9.29 -20.73
C PHE A 337 -26.77 7.86 -20.75
N ALA A 338 -26.90 7.13 -19.64
CA ALA A 338 -26.39 5.76 -19.52
C ALA A 338 -27.00 4.82 -20.58
N GLY A 339 -28.30 4.95 -20.87
CA GLY A 339 -29.00 4.19 -21.91
C GLY A 339 -28.49 4.47 -23.31
N ALA A 340 -28.36 5.75 -23.66
CA ALA A 340 -27.80 6.15 -24.96
C ALA A 340 -26.34 5.69 -25.11
N LEU A 341 -25.51 5.86 -24.06
CA LEU A 341 -24.10 5.48 -24.08
C LEU A 341 -23.91 3.96 -24.20
N THR A 342 -24.66 3.15 -23.45
CA THR A 342 -24.51 1.69 -23.44
C THR A 342 -24.69 1.12 -24.85
N LEU A 343 -25.66 1.64 -25.61
CA LEU A 343 -25.96 1.19 -26.98
C LEU A 343 -24.78 1.37 -27.94
N THR A 344 -23.91 2.36 -27.70
CA THR A 344 -22.77 2.66 -28.56
C THR A 344 -21.63 1.65 -28.47
N GLY A 345 -21.54 0.85 -27.38
CA GLY A 345 -20.39 -0.02 -27.10
C GLY A 345 -19.08 0.74 -26.80
N ALA A 346 -19.11 2.06 -26.65
CA ALA A 346 -17.94 2.91 -26.47
C ALA A 346 -17.06 2.49 -25.28
N LEU A 347 -17.67 2.15 -24.14
CA LEU A 347 -16.95 1.72 -22.93
C LEU A 347 -16.06 0.51 -23.20
N THR A 348 -16.55 -0.49 -23.94
CA THR A 348 -15.77 -1.70 -24.26
C THR A 348 -14.52 -1.37 -25.08
N ILE A 349 -14.63 -0.45 -26.03
CA ILE A 349 -13.51 -0.05 -26.89
C ILE A 349 -12.43 0.71 -26.10
N ILE A 350 -12.86 1.63 -25.22
CA ILE A 350 -11.95 2.39 -24.35
C ILE A 350 -11.16 1.43 -23.45
N ILE A 351 -11.85 0.46 -22.84
CA ILE A 351 -11.23 -0.49 -21.92
C ILE A 351 -10.28 -1.45 -22.66
N ASN A 352 -10.68 -1.98 -23.81
CA ASN A 352 -9.82 -2.86 -24.61
C ASN A 352 -8.54 -2.17 -25.07
N ARG A 353 -8.60 -0.86 -25.38
CA ARG A 353 -7.40 -0.10 -25.69
C ARG A 353 -6.50 0.05 -24.46
N LEU A 354 -7.09 0.32 -23.29
CA LEU A 354 -6.36 0.46 -22.04
C LEU A 354 -5.63 -0.83 -21.64
N LEU A 355 -6.18 -2.01 -21.94
CA LEU A 355 -5.51 -3.30 -21.72
C LEU A 355 -4.19 -3.48 -22.52
N THR A 356 -4.03 -2.77 -23.64
CA THR A 356 -2.82 -2.90 -24.50
C THR A 356 -1.59 -2.18 -23.97
N ILE A 357 -1.75 -1.28 -23.00
CA ILE A 357 -0.66 -0.44 -22.44
C ILE A 357 -0.26 -0.85 -21.02
N ILE A 358 -0.84 -1.93 -20.48
CA ILE A 358 -0.58 -2.43 -19.13
C ILE A 358 0.57 -3.44 -19.16
N HIS A 359 1.65 -3.11 -18.46
CA HIS A 359 2.87 -3.92 -18.37
C HIS A 359 3.26 -4.26 -16.91
N SER A 360 2.65 -3.66 -15.89
CA SER A 360 2.94 -3.95 -14.48
C SER A 360 1.68 -4.17 -13.62
N VAL A 361 1.82 -4.86 -12.48
CA VAL A 361 0.71 -5.13 -11.55
C VAL A 361 0.09 -3.82 -11.06
N GLY A 362 0.90 -2.82 -10.72
CA GLY A 362 0.40 -1.49 -10.31
C GLY A 362 -0.42 -0.82 -11.41
N GLN A 363 0.02 -0.91 -12.68
CA GLN A 363 -0.76 -0.42 -13.82
C GLN A 363 -2.06 -1.19 -13.99
N LEU A 364 -2.07 -2.51 -13.78
CA LEU A 364 -3.26 -3.35 -13.87
C LEU A 364 -4.29 -2.99 -12.79
N ILE A 365 -3.87 -2.84 -11.53
CA ILE A 365 -4.74 -2.40 -10.43
C ILE A 365 -5.28 -1.00 -10.72
N ALA A 366 -4.43 -0.04 -11.07
CA ALA A 366 -4.85 1.33 -11.38
C ALA A 366 -5.82 1.39 -12.56
N ALA A 367 -5.57 0.60 -13.62
CA ALA A 367 -6.44 0.43 -14.77
C ALA A 367 -7.82 -0.13 -14.39
N THR A 368 -7.84 -1.14 -13.52
CA THR A 368 -9.08 -1.76 -13.03
C THR A 368 -9.89 -0.75 -12.22
N ILE A 369 -9.25 -0.02 -11.30
CA ILE A 369 -9.88 1.03 -10.49
C ILE A 369 -10.45 2.14 -11.39
N GLY A 370 -9.62 2.71 -12.26
CA GLY A 370 -10.02 3.80 -13.15
C GLY A 370 -11.17 3.39 -14.08
N THR A 371 -11.13 2.14 -14.59
CA THR A 371 -12.23 1.59 -15.39
C THR A 371 -13.50 1.40 -14.58
N THR A 372 -13.39 0.88 -13.35
CA THR A 372 -14.53 0.68 -12.47
C THR A 372 -15.22 2.00 -12.14
N ILE A 373 -14.45 3.04 -11.80
CA ILE A 373 -14.98 4.40 -11.55
C ILE A 373 -15.61 4.96 -12.82
N LEU A 374 -14.97 4.80 -13.98
CA LEU A 374 -15.50 5.24 -15.26
C LEU A 374 -16.84 4.57 -15.58
N VAL A 375 -16.94 3.25 -15.43
CA VAL A 375 -18.18 2.51 -15.66
C VAL A 375 -19.26 2.94 -14.65
N THR A 376 -18.90 3.13 -13.38
CA THR A 376 -19.83 3.65 -12.35
C THR A 376 -20.42 4.99 -12.78
N GLY A 377 -19.56 5.96 -13.10
CA GLY A 377 -20.01 7.30 -13.49
C GLY A 377 -20.75 7.33 -14.83
N ALA A 378 -20.37 6.47 -15.77
CA ALA A 378 -20.96 6.44 -17.10
C ALA A 378 -22.30 5.69 -17.16
N THR A 379 -22.48 4.67 -16.34
CA THR A 379 -23.68 3.81 -16.35
C THR A 379 -24.66 4.12 -15.22
N SER A 380 -24.22 4.83 -14.18
CA SER A 380 -25.01 5.15 -12.98
C SER A 380 -25.55 3.91 -12.23
N ASP A 381 -24.88 2.76 -12.41
CA ASP A 381 -25.26 1.45 -11.89
C ASP A 381 -24.05 0.74 -11.26
N GLY A 382 -24.06 0.59 -9.93
CA GLY A 382 -23.00 -0.08 -9.19
C GLY A 382 -22.80 -1.56 -9.52
N LYS A 383 -23.84 -2.30 -9.95
CA LYS A 383 -23.67 -3.71 -10.34
C LYS A 383 -22.97 -3.83 -11.68
N LEU A 384 -23.32 -2.99 -12.66
CA LEU A 384 -22.60 -2.93 -13.93
C LEU A 384 -21.14 -2.49 -13.74
N ALA A 385 -20.88 -1.60 -12.77
CA ALA A 385 -19.54 -1.20 -12.40
C ALA A 385 -18.68 -2.35 -11.86
N LEU A 386 -19.26 -3.35 -11.20
CA LEU A 386 -18.53 -4.54 -10.78
C LEU A 386 -18.38 -5.56 -11.92
N LEU A 387 -19.45 -5.79 -12.69
CA LEU A 387 -19.48 -6.82 -13.74
C LEU A 387 -18.54 -6.53 -14.92
N VAL A 388 -18.63 -5.32 -15.49
CA VAL A 388 -17.92 -4.99 -16.74
C VAL A 388 -16.40 -5.03 -16.58
N PRO A 389 -15.79 -4.40 -15.55
CA PRO A 389 -14.36 -4.52 -15.33
C PRO A 389 -13.96 -5.95 -14.94
N ALA A 390 -14.78 -6.69 -14.19
CA ALA A 390 -14.47 -8.08 -13.85
C ALA A 390 -14.32 -8.94 -15.11
N GLU A 391 -15.29 -8.90 -16.04
CA GLU A 391 -15.23 -9.67 -17.28
C GLU A 391 -14.05 -9.25 -18.18
N LEU A 392 -13.78 -7.95 -18.29
CA LEU A 392 -12.76 -7.41 -19.19
C LEU A 392 -11.33 -7.61 -18.68
N PHE A 393 -11.09 -7.53 -17.37
CA PHE A 393 -9.75 -7.64 -16.80
C PHE A 393 -9.38 -9.06 -16.35
N LYS A 394 -10.34 -10.01 -16.29
CA LYS A 394 -10.13 -11.38 -15.81
C LYS A 394 -8.90 -12.06 -16.40
N ASP A 395 -8.79 -12.03 -17.73
CA ASP A 395 -7.69 -12.67 -18.43
C ASP A 395 -6.36 -11.93 -18.24
N ALA A 396 -6.38 -10.61 -18.04
CA ALA A 396 -5.20 -9.83 -17.75
C ALA A 396 -4.63 -10.15 -16.35
N TYR A 397 -5.48 -10.32 -15.34
CA TYR A 397 -5.05 -10.79 -14.00
C TYR A 397 -4.42 -12.19 -14.07
N ARG A 398 -5.07 -13.11 -14.78
CA ARG A 398 -4.53 -14.47 -15.00
C ARG A 398 -3.18 -14.46 -15.72
N ARG A 399 -3.05 -13.67 -16.80
CA ARG A 399 -1.81 -13.51 -17.57
C ARG A 399 -0.65 -12.98 -16.71
N MET A 400 -0.95 -12.15 -15.71
CA MET A 400 0.05 -11.55 -14.81
C MET A 400 0.25 -12.34 -13.51
N GLY A 401 -0.24 -13.58 -13.44
CA GLY A 401 -0.05 -14.47 -12.29
C GLY A 401 -0.84 -14.07 -11.04
N LEU A 402 -1.85 -13.21 -11.16
CA LEU A 402 -2.66 -12.76 -10.03
C LEU A 402 -3.88 -13.67 -9.83
N ASP A 403 -4.12 -14.05 -8.57
CA ASP A 403 -5.33 -14.73 -8.12
C ASP A 403 -6.57 -13.85 -8.34
N THR A 404 -7.72 -14.48 -8.64
CA THR A 404 -9.00 -13.80 -8.91
C THR A 404 -9.51 -12.97 -7.73
N LYS A 405 -9.10 -13.29 -6.49
CA LYS A 405 -9.40 -12.46 -5.31
C LYS A 405 -8.80 -11.05 -5.40
N ASN A 406 -7.70 -10.86 -6.15
CA ASN A 406 -7.14 -9.53 -6.39
C ASN A 406 -8.09 -8.69 -7.24
N LEU A 407 -8.60 -9.27 -8.34
CA LEU A 407 -9.59 -8.62 -9.20
C LEU A 407 -10.86 -8.29 -8.42
N SER A 408 -11.39 -9.28 -7.70
CA SER A 408 -12.59 -9.15 -6.88
C SER A 408 -12.49 -8.03 -5.85
N ARG A 409 -11.36 -7.97 -5.13
CA ARG A 409 -11.07 -6.89 -4.18
C ARG A 409 -11.02 -5.53 -4.88
N THR A 410 -10.28 -5.43 -6.00
CA THR A 410 -10.04 -4.17 -6.69
C THR A 410 -11.29 -3.56 -7.32
N ILE A 411 -12.19 -4.39 -7.89
CA ILE A 411 -13.47 -3.90 -8.42
C ILE A 411 -14.39 -3.42 -7.28
N GLU A 412 -14.40 -4.06 -6.11
CA GLU A 412 -15.22 -3.61 -4.98
C GLU A 412 -14.65 -2.37 -4.30
N ASP A 413 -13.33 -2.29 -4.17
CA ASP A 413 -12.61 -1.12 -3.67
C ASP A 413 -12.88 0.14 -4.51
N ALA A 414 -13.24 -0.01 -5.78
CA ALA A 414 -13.47 1.10 -6.69
C ALA A 414 -14.94 1.29 -7.08
N GLY A 415 -15.77 0.25 -7.06
CA GLY A 415 -17.16 0.31 -7.50
C GLY A 415 -18.11 0.67 -6.38
N THR A 416 -18.15 -0.17 -5.35
CA THR A 416 -19.14 -0.08 -4.25
C THR A 416 -19.02 1.23 -3.47
N VAL A 417 -17.79 1.67 -3.21
CA VAL A 417 -17.55 2.85 -2.36
C VAL A 417 -17.51 4.18 -3.12
N ILE A 418 -17.23 4.18 -4.43
CA ILE A 418 -17.26 5.43 -5.21
C ILE A 418 -18.68 5.81 -5.61
N GLU A 419 -19.57 4.81 -5.78
CA GLU A 419 -20.93 5.03 -6.21
C GLU A 419 -21.65 6.11 -5.40
N PRO A 420 -21.66 6.13 -4.04
CA PRO A 420 -22.30 7.19 -3.27
C PRO A 420 -21.66 8.58 -3.41
N LEU A 421 -20.47 8.68 -4.00
CA LEU A 421 -19.72 9.93 -4.13
C LEU A 421 -19.91 10.60 -5.50
N LEU A 422 -20.68 9.99 -6.40
CA LEU A 422 -21.00 10.56 -7.69
C LEU A 422 -22.44 11.11 -7.68
N PRO A 423 -22.66 12.43 -7.84
CA PRO A 423 -23.98 13.05 -7.63
C PRO A 423 -25.13 12.50 -8.47
N TRP A 424 -24.83 11.84 -9.58
CA TRP A 424 -25.82 11.35 -10.54
C TRP A 424 -25.99 9.82 -10.54
N THR A 425 -25.28 9.09 -9.68
CA THR A 425 -25.49 7.65 -9.52
C THR A 425 -26.69 7.39 -8.63
N SER A 426 -27.28 6.20 -8.76
CA SER A 426 -28.40 5.77 -7.91
C SER A 426 -28.10 5.92 -6.42
N ALA A 427 -26.89 5.53 -6.01
CA ALA A 427 -26.48 5.57 -4.61
C ALA A 427 -26.12 6.97 -4.12
N GLY A 428 -25.46 7.80 -4.94
CA GLY A 428 -25.13 9.18 -4.57
C GLY A 428 -26.39 10.04 -4.40
N VAL A 429 -27.34 9.87 -5.32
CA VAL A 429 -28.67 10.45 -5.28
C VAL A 429 -29.43 10.02 -4.03
N TYR A 430 -29.43 8.72 -3.70
CA TYR A 430 -30.08 8.20 -2.50
C TYR A 430 -29.48 8.77 -1.21
N MET A 431 -28.15 8.77 -1.08
CA MET A 431 -27.47 9.26 0.13
C MET A 431 -27.68 10.75 0.34
N ALA A 432 -27.57 11.55 -0.73
CA ALA A 432 -27.76 12.98 -0.62
C ALA A 432 -29.16 13.35 -0.16
N THR A 433 -30.16 12.68 -0.72
CA THR A 433 -31.57 12.93 -0.42
C THR A 433 -31.98 12.42 0.95
N THR A 434 -31.52 11.22 1.32
CA THR A 434 -31.84 10.61 2.63
C THR A 434 -31.24 11.42 3.77
N LEU A 435 -30.01 11.92 3.60
CA LEU A 435 -29.28 12.65 4.64
C LEU A 435 -29.50 14.17 4.58
N GLY A 436 -30.11 14.68 3.50
CA GLY A 436 -30.39 16.11 3.32
C GLY A 436 -29.15 16.96 3.04
N VAL A 437 -28.10 16.36 2.47
CA VAL A 437 -26.81 17.01 2.18
C VAL A 437 -26.39 16.68 0.76
N SER A 438 -25.94 17.64 -0.03
CA SER A 438 -25.54 17.35 -1.42
C SER A 438 -24.35 16.38 -1.46
N THR A 439 -24.26 15.53 -2.49
CA THR A 439 -23.18 14.54 -2.63
C THR A 439 -21.80 15.19 -2.58
N LEU A 440 -21.63 16.39 -3.15
CA LEU A 440 -20.33 17.06 -3.16
C LEU A 440 -19.96 17.69 -1.83
N ASP A 441 -20.93 18.10 -1.01
CA ASP A 441 -20.66 18.62 0.33
C ASP A 441 -20.22 17.51 1.28
N LEU A 442 -20.82 16.31 1.17
CA LEU A 442 -20.43 15.16 2.00
C LEU A 442 -19.17 14.43 1.49
N LEU A 443 -18.82 14.57 0.20
CA LEU A 443 -17.71 13.84 -0.43
C LEU A 443 -16.37 13.99 0.31
N PRO A 444 -15.93 15.20 0.70
CA PRO A 444 -14.68 15.39 1.47
C PRO A 444 -14.67 14.66 2.80
N TRP A 445 -15.85 14.36 3.35
CA TRP A 445 -16.03 13.72 4.65
C TRP A 445 -16.30 12.23 4.54
N ALA A 446 -16.50 11.66 3.35
CA ALA A 446 -16.71 10.23 3.15
C ALA A 446 -15.36 9.46 3.11
N ILE A 447 -14.54 9.65 4.15
CA ILE A 447 -13.14 9.19 4.22
C ILE A 447 -12.97 7.72 3.87
N GLN A 448 -13.83 6.85 4.43
CA GLN A 448 -13.78 5.41 4.21
C GLN A 448 -13.86 5.06 2.73
N CYS A 449 -14.66 5.81 1.98
CA CYS A 449 -14.99 5.48 0.61
C CYS A 449 -13.81 5.70 -0.34
N TYR A 450 -13.13 6.85 -0.27
CA TYR A 450 -12.00 7.12 -1.17
C TYR A 450 -10.65 6.64 -0.61
N ALA A 451 -10.49 6.50 0.72
CA ALA A 451 -9.27 5.95 1.30
C ALA A 451 -9.08 4.47 0.93
N ALA A 452 -10.17 3.70 0.80
CA ALA A 452 -10.11 2.32 0.35
C ALA A 452 -9.46 2.20 -1.06
N ILE A 453 -9.77 3.13 -1.97
CA ILE A 453 -9.18 3.21 -3.32
C ILE A 453 -7.68 3.46 -3.23
N PHE A 454 -7.24 4.34 -2.34
CA PHE A 454 -5.83 4.63 -2.11
C PHE A 454 -5.07 3.39 -1.61
N PHE A 455 -5.61 2.67 -0.62
CA PHE A 455 -4.99 1.44 -0.13
C PHE A 455 -4.99 0.32 -1.18
N ALA A 456 -6.00 0.25 -2.05
CA ALA A 456 -6.01 -0.67 -3.18
C ALA A 456 -4.86 -0.39 -4.15
N LEU A 457 -4.61 0.88 -4.49
CA LEU A 457 -3.48 1.31 -5.32
C LEU A 457 -2.13 0.96 -4.67
N MET A 458 -1.97 1.20 -3.36
CA MET A 458 -0.72 0.86 -2.64
C MET A 458 -0.41 -0.64 -2.69
N HIS A 459 -1.43 -1.50 -2.54
CA HIS A 459 -1.24 -2.95 -2.62
C HIS A 459 -0.84 -3.43 -4.03
N GLY A 460 -1.21 -2.68 -5.08
CA GLY A 460 -0.75 -2.95 -6.45
C GLY A 460 0.75 -2.65 -6.66
N VAL A 461 1.39 -1.95 -5.73
CA VAL A 461 2.79 -1.49 -5.84
C VAL A 461 3.71 -2.15 -4.79
N PHE A 462 3.22 -2.43 -3.59
CA PHE A 462 4.01 -2.98 -2.47
C PHE A 462 3.54 -4.36 -1.98
N GLY A 463 2.89 -5.15 -2.84
CA GLY A 463 2.48 -6.52 -2.53
C GLY A 463 3.64 -7.51 -2.47
N TYR A 464 3.33 -8.80 -2.39
CA TYR A 464 4.33 -9.88 -2.53
C TYR A 464 5.08 -9.71 -3.85
N SER A 465 6.41 -9.65 -3.78
CA SER A 465 7.26 -9.53 -4.94
C SER A 465 8.07 -10.81 -5.09
N GLU A 466 8.07 -11.33 -6.32
CA GLU A 466 8.98 -12.39 -6.72
C GLU A 466 10.11 -11.83 -7.56
N ARG A 467 11.18 -12.63 -7.71
CA ARG A 467 12.29 -12.34 -8.62
C ARG A 467 11.85 -12.83 -10.00
N ASP A 468 11.65 -11.92 -10.92
CA ASP A 468 11.27 -12.23 -12.29
C ASP A 468 12.49 -12.53 -13.18
N GLU A 469 12.25 -12.90 -14.43
CA GLU A 469 13.33 -13.15 -15.40
C GLU A 469 14.23 -11.91 -15.60
N ALA A 470 13.71 -10.69 -15.43
CA ALA A 470 14.50 -9.48 -15.57
C ALA A 470 15.59 -9.39 -14.48
N TYR A 471 15.26 -9.73 -13.23
CA TYR A 471 16.24 -9.82 -12.14
C TYR A 471 17.35 -10.82 -12.46
N PHE A 472 16.99 -12.04 -12.88
CA PHE A 472 17.97 -13.07 -13.19
C PHE A 472 18.84 -12.68 -14.39
N ASN A 473 18.23 -12.22 -15.48
CA ASN A 473 18.96 -11.80 -16.68
C ASN A 473 19.92 -10.64 -16.40
N ALA A 474 19.52 -9.66 -15.57
CA ALA A 474 20.38 -8.55 -15.18
C ALA A 474 21.63 -9.05 -14.42
N LEU A 475 21.46 -9.94 -13.43
CA LEU A 475 22.56 -10.55 -12.68
C LEU A 475 23.50 -11.36 -13.59
N LEU A 476 22.94 -12.27 -14.39
CA LEU A 476 23.72 -13.15 -15.27
C LEU A 476 24.51 -12.33 -16.31
N HIS A 477 23.86 -11.35 -16.93
CA HIS A 477 24.49 -10.46 -17.90
C HIS A 477 25.58 -9.60 -17.24
N TRP A 478 25.36 -9.08 -16.03
CA TRP A 478 26.38 -8.33 -15.30
C TRP A 478 27.65 -9.15 -15.08
N PHE A 479 27.52 -10.35 -14.54
CA PHE A 479 28.67 -11.22 -14.27
C PHE A 479 29.37 -11.70 -15.54
N SER A 480 28.62 -12.03 -16.59
CA SER A 480 29.20 -12.42 -17.88
C SER A 480 29.96 -11.26 -18.54
N SER A 481 29.40 -10.05 -18.50
CA SER A 481 29.99 -8.92 -19.21
C SER A 481 31.09 -8.19 -18.44
N ARG A 482 30.98 -8.08 -17.10
CA ARG A 482 31.97 -7.39 -16.26
C ARG A 482 33.09 -8.30 -15.79
N HIS A 483 32.75 -9.53 -15.40
CA HIS A 483 33.69 -10.48 -14.79
C HIS A 483 34.04 -11.67 -15.68
N GLN A 484 33.50 -11.74 -16.90
CA GLN A 484 33.71 -12.86 -17.83
C GLN A 484 33.32 -14.22 -17.22
N LEU A 485 32.36 -14.19 -16.28
CA LEU A 485 31.86 -15.35 -15.57
C LEU A 485 30.48 -15.75 -16.10
N THR A 486 30.40 -16.90 -16.77
CA THR A 486 29.13 -17.46 -17.23
C THR A 486 28.43 -18.18 -16.08
N LEU A 487 27.38 -17.55 -15.56
CA LEU A 487 26.53 -18.12 -14.52
C LEU A 487 25.30 -18.81 -15.15
N LYS A 488 24.73 -19.78 -14.44
CA LYS A 488 23.44 -20.38 -14.78
C LYS A 488 22.37 -19.91 -13.81
N GLN A 489 21.16 -19.64 -14.30
CA GLN A 489 20.06 -19.13 -13.48
C GLN A 489 19.76 -20.06 -12.31
N GLU A 490 19.80 -21.37 -12.52
CA GLU A 490 19.54 -22.36 -11.47
C GLU A 490 20.57 -22.34 -10.35
N TRP A 491 21.74 -21.70 -10.50
CA TRP A 491 22.69 -21.56 -9.41
C TRP A 491 22.29 -20.49 -8.40
N VAL A 492 21.41 -19.55 -8.79
CA VAL A 492 21.12 -18.32 -8.05
C VAL A 492 20.10 -18.57 -6.92
N CYS A 493 20.56 -18.56 -5.68
CA CYS A 493 19.74 -18.63 -4.48
C CYS A 493 19.75 -17.28 -3.75
N SER A 494 18.68 -16.50 -3.84
CA SER A 494 18.64 -15.15 -3.26
C SER A 494 18.28 -15.17 -1.78
N VAL A 495 18.88 -14.28 -1.00
CA VAL A 495 18.70 -14.14 0.46
C VAL A 495 18.75 -12.66 0.84
N GLU A 496 18.06 -12.28 1.92
CA GLU A 496 18.06 -10.92 2.48
C GLU A 496 19.38 -10.51 3.16
N GLY A 497 20.47 -10.52 2.38
CA GLY A 497 21.82 -10.14 2.78
C GLY A 497 22.78 -11.32 2.93
N VAL A 498 24.07 -11.05 2.66
CA VAL A 498 25.14 -12.06 2.67
C VAL A 498 25.36 -12.63 4.06
N VAL A 499 25.49 -11.81 5.11
CA VAL A 499 25.77 -12.31 6.47
C VAL A 499 24.69 -13.28 7.01
N PRO A 500 23.37 -13.01 6.87
CA PRO A 500 22.33 -14.00 7.18
C PRO A 500 22.47 -15.30 6.40
N GLY A 501 22.72 -15.23 5.08
CA GLY A 501 22.92 -16.43 4.27
C GLY A 501 24.15 -17.24 4.69
N LEU A 502 25.26 -16.57 5.01
CA LEU A 502 26.46 -17.22 5.58
C LEU A 502 26.15 -17.90 6.91
N ALA A 503 25.38 -17.26 7.79
CA ALA A 503 24.99 -17.86 9.06
C ALA A 503 24.14 -19.13 8.86
N LEU A 504 23.22 -19.12 7.89
CA LEU A 504 22.44 -20.30 7.51
C LEU A 504 23.31 -21.40 6.92
N LEU A 505 24.31 -21.07 6.10
CA LEU A 505 25.25 -22.06 5.57
C LEU A 505 26.12 -22.66 6.67
N VAL A 506 26.60 -21.86 7.63
CA VAL A 506 27.29 -22.37 8.82
C VAL A 506 26.38 -23.35 9.57
N GLN A 507 25.11 -23.00 9.79
CA GLN A 507 24.15 -23.89 10.43
C GLN A 507 23.90 -25.19 9.64
N MET A 508 23.85 -25.10 8.32
CA MET A 508 23.49 -26.20 7.42
C MET A 508 24.64 -27.18 7.17
N LEU A 509 25.87 -26.69 7.12
CA LEU A 509 27.06 -27.44 6.71
C LEU A 509 27.89 -27.96 7.88
N THR A 510 27.56 -27.57 9.10
CA THR A 510 28.32 -27.92 10.31
C THR A 510 27.39 -28.21 11.46
N HIS A 511 27.91 -28.75 12.56
CA HIS A 511 27.23 -28.93 13.84
C HIS A 511 27.81 -28.00 14.92
N PRO A 512 27.06 -27.69 16.00
CA PRO A 512 27.63 -27.01 17.16
C PRO A 512 28.87 -27.75 17.68
N GLY A 513 29.96 -27.01 17.91
CA GLY A 513 31.26 -27.55 18.30
C GLY A 513 32.25 -27.76 17.14
N ASP A 514 31.77 -27.83 15.89
CA ASP A 514 32.64 -27.94 14.71
C ASP A 514 33.47 -26.68 14.49
N GLY A 515 34.65 -26.84 13.90
CA GLY A 515 35.52 -25.75 13.49
C GLY A 515 35.10 -25.13 12.15
N VAL A 516 35.13 -23.80 12.07
CA VAL A 516 34.98 -23.05 10.82
C VAL A 516 36.21 -22.18 10.61
N VAL A 517 36.88 -22.36 9.47
CA VAL A 517 38.14 -21.67 9.17
C VAL A 517 37.88 -20.31 8.53
N VAL A 518 38.62 -19.30 8.97
CA VAL A 518 38.69 -17.96 8.37
C VAL A 518 40.16 -17.53 8.25
N GLN A 519 40.44 -16.54 7.41
CA GLN A 519 41.79 -16.02 7.20
C GLN A 519 41.99 -14.63 7.81
N GLY A 520 42.84 -14.54 8.85
CA GLY A 520 43.06 -13.33 9.64
C GLY A 520 44.10 -12.38 9.03
N PRO A 521 43.92 -11.04 9.13
CA PRO A 521 42.76 -10.34 9.68
C PRO A 521 41.52 -10.54 8.80
N TYR A 522 40.35 -10.76 9.40
CA TYR A 522 39.09 -11.10 8.71
C TYR A 522 37.97 -10.13 9.06
N TYR A 523 36.91 -10.10 8.26
CA TYR A 523 35.70 -9.33 8.58
C TYR A 523 35.04 -9.85 9.87
N GLY A 524 34.98 -9.01 10.93
CA GLY A 524 34.54 -9.43 12.27
C GLY A 524 33.15 -10.08 12.35
N SER A 525 32.27 -9.83 11.36
CA SER A 525 30.99 -10.53 11.27
C SER A 525 31.13 -12.03 11.07
N PHE A 526 32.22 -12.53 10.47
CA PHE A 526 32.47 -13.97 10.32
C PHE A 526 32.67 -14.64 11.68
N ALA A 527 33.58 -14.12 12.50
CA ALA A 527 33.77 -14.59 13.86
C ALA A 527 32.46 -14.53 14.66
N LYS A 528 31.70 -13.45 14.52
CA LYS A 528 30.39 -13.30 15.16
C LYS A 528 29.41 -14.40 14.76
N ILE A 529 29.18 -14.64 13.46
CA ILE A 529 28.21 -15.66 13.03
C ILE A 529 28.67 -17.08 13.33
N ILE A 530 29.97 -17.35 13.35
CA ILE A 530 30.52 -18.67 13.70
C ILE A 530 30.29 -18.93 15.20
N THR A 531 30.77 -18.03 16.05
CA THR A 531 30.73 -18.22 17.52
C THR A 531 29.31 -18.15 18.09
N LEU A 532 28.46 -17.22 17.62
CA LEU A 532 27.07 -17.12 18.10
C LEU A 532 26.18 -18.27 17.62
N ASN A 533 26.58 -19.01 16.59
CA ASN A 533 25.95 -20.28 16.22
C ASN A 533 26.60 -21.48 16.93
N GLY A 534 27.47 -21.27 17.91
CA GLY A 534 28.10 -22.33 18.70
C GLY A 534 29.16 -23.14 17.94
N ARG A 535 29.78 -22.59 16.90
CA ARG A 535 30.93 -23.19 16.20
C ARG A 535 32.24 -22.60 16.73
N LYS A 536 33.32 -23.35 16.59
CA LYS A 536 34.67 -22.89 16.94
C LYS A 536 35.25 -22.08 15.78
N LEU A 537 35.74 -20.88 16.08
CA LEU A 537 36.49 -20.09 15.11
C LEU A 537 37.90 -20.66 15.00
N LEU A 538 38.31 -21.04 13.80
CA LEU A 538 39.67 -21.49 13.51
C LEU A 538 40.35 -20.47 12.59
N GLU A 539 41.53 -20.01 12.96
CA GLU A 539 42.23 -18.97 12.23
C GLU A 539 43.39 -19.54 11.40
N ASN A 540 43.42 -19.18 10.11
CA ASN A 540 44.60 -19.27 9.24
C ASN A 540 45.13 -17.85 9.02
N PRO A 541 46.05 -17.34 9.88
CA PRO A 541 46.58 -15.99 9.74
C PRO A 541 47.30 -15.82 8.41
N LEU A 542 47.01 -14.73 7.71
CA LEU A 542 47.68 -14.35 6.48
C LEU A 542 49.11 -13.86 6.80
N SER A 543 50.05 -14.21 5.95
CA SER A 543 51.43 -13.70 6.00
C SER A 543 51.54 -12.38 5.24
N GLU A 544 52.24 -11.41 5.79
CA GLU A 544 52.47 -10.13 5.13
C GLU A 544 53.84 -10.10 4.44
N SER A 545 53.85 -9.88 3.12
CA SER A 545 55.04 -9.58 2.32
C SER A 545 55.17 -8.06 2.15
N PRO A 546 56.36 -7.45 2.37
CA PRO A 546 56.58 -6.03 2.12
C PRO A 546 56.29 -5.61 0.68
N ASP A 547 56.53 -6.50 -0.29
CA ASP A 547 56.45 -6.20 -1.72
C ASP A 547 55.11 -6.66 -2.34
N ASP A 548 54.54 -7.78 -1.84
CA ASP A 548 53.36 -8.42 -2.44
C ASP A 548 52.07 -8.30 -1.58
N GLY A 549 52.14 -7.58 -0.46
CA GLY A 549 51.02 -7.47 0.49
C GLY A 549 50.71 -8.80 1.20
N TYR A 550 49.45 -9.02 1.57
CA TYR A 550 49.04 -10.22 2.29
C TYR A 550 48.95 -11.47 1.39
N GLN A 551 49.44 -12.61 1.86
CA GLN A 551 49.44 -13.90 1.18
C GLN A 551 48.86 -14.99 2.10
N MET A 552 48.29 -16.05 1.49
CA MET A 552 47.81 -17.22 2.24
C MET A 552 48.97 -18.08 2.72
N ASP A 553 49.02 -18.41 4.02
CA ASP A 553 49.95 -19.42 4.52
C ASP A 553 49.33 -20.82 4.36
N PHE A 554 49.58 -21.43 3.19
CA PHE A 554 49.10 -22.78 2.86
C PHE A 554 49.69 -23.87 3.77
N CYS A 555 50.91 -23.69 4.26
CA CYS A 555 51.55 -24.66 5.16
C CYS A 555 50.90 -24.66 6.55
N GLN A 556 50.53 -23.48 7.07
CA GLN A 556 49.72 -23.38 8.28
C GLN A 556 48.31 -23.92 8.04
N LEU A 557 47.68 -23.58 6.91
CA LEU A 557 46.33 -24.03 6.58
C LEU A 557 46.25 -25.56 6.50
N GLU A 558 47.21 -26.21 5.84
CA GLU A 558 47.25 -27.66 5.76
C GLU A 558 47.40 -28.31 7.15
N ARG A 559 48.28 -27.75 8.00
CA ARG A 559 48.40 -28.23 9.39
C ARG A 559 47.07 -28.07 10.14
N LEU A 560 46.40 -26.94 9.99
CA LEU A 560 45.11 -26.67 10.62
C LEU A 560 44.05 -27.69 10.16
N PHE A 561 43.95 -27.94 8.85
CA PHE A 561 43.03 -28.94 8.30
C PHE A 561 43.34 -30.36 8.80
N ARG A 562 44.63 -30.73 8.89
CA ARG A 562 45.05 -32.05 9.36
C ARG A 562 44.72 -32.28 10.84
N HIS A 563 44.89 -31.26 11.69
CA HIS A 563 44.69 -31.36 13.13
C HIS A 563 43.23 -31.20 13.55
N GLU A 564 42.54 -30.17 13.03
CA GLU A 564 41.18 -29.81 13.46
C GLU A 564 40.08 -30.49 12.62
N ARG A 565 40.39 -30.90 11.38
CA ARG A 565 39.44 -31.48 10.40
C ARG A 565 38.12 -30.69 10.26
N PRO A 566 38.19 -29.38 9.96
CA PRO A 566 37.00 -28.54 9.87
C PRO A 566 36.15 -28.91 8.63
N PRO A 567 34.82 -28.98 8.74
CA PRO A 567 33.95 -29.21 7.57
C PRO A 567 33.82 -27.99 6.65
N LEU A 568 34.16 -26.79 7.13
CA LEU A 568 33.83 -25.52 6.48
C LEU A 568 34.94 -24.48 6.59
N MET A 569 35.16 -23.75 5.49
CA MET A 569 35.97 -22.54 5.45
C MET A 569 35.19 -21.40 4.80
N ILE A 570 35.29 -20.19 5.37
CA ILE A 570 34.77 -18.94 4.79
C ILE A 570 35.95 -18.09 4.31
N LEU A 571 36.01 -17.88 3.00
CA LEU A 571 36.97 -17.02 2.33
C LEU A 571 36.32 -15.66 2.04
N CYS A 572 37.08 -14.58 2.18
CA CYS A 572 36.68 -13.25 1.70
C CYS A 572 37.45 -12.94 0.41
N ASN A 573 36.76 -12.66 -0.70
CA ASN A 573 37.37 -12.51 -2.01
C ASN A 573 36.66 -11.46 -2.90
N PRO A 574 37.17 -10.24 -3.09
CA PRO A 574 38.36 -9.65 -2.47
C PRO A 574 38.33 -9.61 -0.94
N HIS A 575 39.52 -9.71 -0.32
CA HIS A 575 39.68 -9.88 1.11
C HIS A 575 39.49 -8.58 1.89
N ASN A 576 38.51 -8.55 2.79
CA ASN A 576 38.30 -7.45 3.73
C ASN A 576 38.90 -7.81 5.10
N PRO A 577 39.86 -7.04 5.64
CA PRO A 577 40.09 -5.61 5.37
C PRO A 577 41.27 -5.26 4.45
N THR A 578 42.07 -6.22 4.00
CA THR A 578 43.36 -5.95 3.34
C THR A 578 43.23 -5.41 1.92
N GLY A 579 42.11 -5.67 1.25
CA GLY A 579 41.86 -5.31 -0.15
C GLY A 579 42.57 -6.21 -1.16
N ARG A 580 43.01 -7.41 -0.76
CA ARG A 580 43.67 -8.38 -1.67
C ARG A 580 42.67 -9.08 -2.59
N CYS A 581 43.04 -9.23 -3.86
CA CYS A 581 42.31 -10.02 -4.86
C CYS A 581 43.08 -11.32 -5.10
N TRP A 582 42.49 -12.46 -4.75
CA TRP A 582 43.16 -13.76 -4.87
C TRP A 582 43.25 -14.18 -6.34
N SER A 583 44.45 -14.60 -6.75
CA SER A 583 44.70 -15.10 -8.10
C SER A 583 44.09 -16.49 -8.32
N ALA A 584 43.89 -16.87 -9.58
CA ALA A 584 43.42 -18.21 -9.94
C ALA A 584 44.32 -19.33 -9.37
N ASN A 585 45.63 -19.14 -9.39
CA ASN A 585 46.60 -20.11 -8.85
C ASN A 585 46.49 -20.24 -7.31
N GLU A 586 46.34 -19.13 -6.58
CA GLU A 586 46.14 -19.16 -5.12
C GLU A 586 44.83 -19.88 -4.76
N LEU A 587 43.74 -19.57 -5.49
CA LEU A 587 42.45 -20.20 -5.28
C LEU A 587 42.46 -21.70 -5.65
N GLU A 588 43.19 -22.10 -6.69
CA GLU A 588 43.35 -23.51 -7.06
C GLU A 588 44.15 -24.28 -5.99
N GLN A 589 45.23 -23.71 -5.47
CA GLN A 589 45.98 -24.30 -4.35
C GLN A 589 45.12 -24.45 -3.09
N LEU A 590 44.30 -23.44 -2.78
CA LEU A 590 43.33 -23.52 -1.70
C LEU A 590 42.33 -24.67 -1.91
N LEU A 591 41.75 -24.77 -3.10
CA LEU A 591 40.76 -25.80 -3.42
C LEU A 591 41.34 -27.21 -3.46
N LEU A 592 42.61 -27.38 -3.84
CA LEU A 592 43.32 -28.65 -3.71
C LEU A 592 43.41 -29.11 -2.25
N LEU A 593 43.73 -28.19 -1.32
CA LEU A 593 43.71 -28.50 0.11
C LEU A 593 42.30 -28.80 0.61
N CYS A 594 41.31 -27.99 0.21
CA CYS A 594 39.91 -28.24 0.58
C CYS A 594 39.44 -29.62 0.09
N GLU A 595 39.82 -30.05 -1.12
CA GLU A 595 39.50 -31.38 -1.63
C GLU A 595 40.22 -32.49 -0.85
N ALA A 596 41.52 -32.32 -0.54
CA ALA A 596 42.32 -33.30 0.18
C ALA A 596 41.80 -33.59 1.61
N TYR A 597 41.19 -32.58 2.25
CA TYR A 597 40.70 -32.66 3.62
C TYR A 597 39.17 -32.60 3.75
N ASP A 598 38.44 -32.73 2.63
CA ASP A 598 36.97 -32.71 2.56
C ASP A 598 36.29 -31.45 3.14
N VAL A 599 36.94 -30.30 2.96
CA VAL A 599 36.44 -28.99 3.42
C VAL A 599 35.56 -28.35 2.34
N THR A 600 34.38 -27.85 2.73
CA THR A 600 33.55 -27.00 1.86
C THR A 600 34.00 -25.55 1.96
N LEU A 601 34.11 -24.85 0.82
CA LEU A 601 34.53 -23.45 0.75
C LEU A 601 33.32 -22.55 0.45
N ILE A 602 33.08 -21.56 1.30
CA ILE A 602 32.19 -20.44 0.99
C ILE A 602 33.05 -19.23 0.67
N SER A 603 32.94 -18.70 -0.55
CA SER A 603 33.61 -17.49 -1.02
C SER A 603 32.66 -16.30 -0.92
N ASP A 604 32.89 -15.40 0.05
CA ASP A 604 32.20 -14.11 0.13
C ASP A 604 32.81 -13.15 -0.90
N GLU A 605 32.10 -13.00 -2.02
CA GLU A 605 32.49 -12.24 -3.22
C GLU A 605 31.74 -10.91 -3.34
N ILE A 606 31.25 -10.39 -2.23
CA ILE A 606 30.50 -9.12 -2.18
C ILE A 606 31.29 -7.89 -2.67
N TRP A 607 32.62 -7.99 -2.75
CA TRP A 607 33.52 -6.93 -3.19
C TRP A 607 33.96 -7.06 -4.66
N ALA A 608 33.48 -8.06 -5.40
CA ALA A 608 33.96 -8.42 -6.74
C ALA A 608 34.00 -7.26 -7.74
N ASP A 609 33.04 -6.33 -7.65
CA ASP A 609 32.94 -5.20 -8.59
C ASP A 609 33.88 -4.03 -8.27
N LEU A 610 34.47 -3.99 -7.08
CA LEU A 610 35.17 -2.83 -6.52
C LEU A 610 36.69 -3.01 -6.62
N LEU A 611 37.23 -3.13 -7.83
CA LEU A 611 38.66 -3.32 -8.08
C LEU A 611 39.37 -1.99 -8.36
N LEU A 612 40.67 -1.93 -8.08
CA LEU A 612 41.50 -0.82 -8.54
C LEU A 612 41.82 -0.96 -10.04
N PRO A 613 42.10 0.16 -10.74
CA PRO A 613 42.45 0.13 -12.16
C PRO A 613 43.61 -0.82 -12.46
N GLY A 614 43.41 -1.72 -13.42
CA GLY A 614 44.40 -2.71 -13.85
C GLY A 614 44.37 -4.04 -13.09
N GLU A 615 43.64 -4.12 -11.97
CA GLU A 615 43.49 -5.35 -11.19
C GLU A 615 42.38 -6.24 -11.75
N THR A 616 42.45 -7.54 -11.45
CA THR A 616 41.48 -8.54 -11.92
C THR A 616 40.86 -9.30 -10.75
N PHE A 617 39.59 -9.68 -10.90
CA PHE A 617 38.87 -10.51 -9.94
C PHE A 617 38.73 -11.93 -10.46
N THR A 618 39.05 -12.91 -9.62
CA THR A 618 38.79 -14.32 -9.90
C THR A 618 37.79 -14.87 -8.88
N SER A 619 36.54 -15.08 -9.31
CA SER A 619 35.59 -15.92 -8.56
C SER A 619 36.08 -17.37 -8.47
N VAL A 620 35.76 -18.07 -7.38
CA VAL A 620 35.96 -19.53 -7.26
C VAL A 620 35.25 -20.32 -8.36
N LEU A 621 34.21 -19.74 -8.98
CA LEU A 621 33.46 -20.35 -10.07
C LEU A 621 34.18 -20.28 -11.44
N HIS A 622 35.28 -19.52 -11.56
CA HIS A 622 36.11 -19.53 -12.78
C HIS A 622 36.96 -20.80 -12.92
N LEU A 623 37.26 -21.50 -11.80
CA LEU A 623 38.24 -22.58 -11.77
C LEU A 623 37.72 -23.93 -12.33
N GLY A 624 36.48 -23.95 -12.81
CA GLY A 624 35.90 -25.07 -13.54
C GLY A 624 35.07 -26.04 -12.70
N GLU A 625 34.38 -26.95 -13.41
CA GLU A 625 33.32 -27.79 -12.84
C GLU A 625 33.80 -28.78 -11.76
N ARG A 626 35.10 -29.11 -11.72
CA ARG A 626 35.71 -29.98 -10.69
C ARG A 626 35.34 -29.54 -9.27
N TRP A 627 35.27 -28.23 -9.05
CA TRP A 627 35.11 -27.63 -7.73
C TRP A 627 33.66 -27.40 -7.32
N HIS A 628 32.72 -27.45 -8.28
CA HIS A 628 31.31 -27.09 -8.10
C HIS A 628 30.60 -27.81 -6.95
N LYS A 629 31.00 -29.05 -6.63
CA LYS A 629 30.47 -29.84 -5.51
C LYS A 629 30.88 -29.33 -4.11
N ARG A 630 31.84 -28.41 -4.03
CA ARG A 630 32.49 -27.97 -2.79
C ARG A 630 32.54 -26.46 -2.58
N VAL A 631 32.07 -25.68 -3.55
CA VAL A 631 32.14 -24.22 -3.50
C VAL A 631 30.76 -23.58 -3.51
N ILE A 632 30.62 -22.51 -2.74
CA ILE A 632 29.49 -21.59 -2.78
C ILE A 632 30.07 -20.19 -2.93
N SER A 633 29.62 -19.40 -3.91
CA SER A 633 29.96 -17.97 -4.00
C SER A 633 28.80 -17.12 -3.49
N ALA A 634 29.07 -16.10 -2.69
CA ALA A 634 28.07 -15.14 -2.21
C ALA A 634 28.34 -13.76 -2.80
N THR A 635 27.35 -13.16 -3.45
CA THR A 635 27.45 -11.85 -4.10
C THR A 635 26.26 -10.97 -3.77
N ALA A 636 26.41 -9.65 -3.92
CA ALA A 636 25.32 -8.69 -3.80
C ALA A 636 25.64 -7.37 -4.50
N ALA A 637 24.61 -6.67 -4.98
CA ALA A 637 24.70 -5.28 -5.44
C ALA A 637 25.00 -4.28 -4.30
N SER A 638 24.90 -4.72 -3.04
CA SER A 638 24.84 -3.86 -1.86
C SER A 638 26.07 -2.99 -1.60
N LYS A 639 27.29 -3.49 -1.89
CA LYS A 639 28.54 -2.74 -1.69
C LYS A 639 28.90 -1.91 -2.90
N THR A 640 28.73 -2.49 -4.09
CA THR A 640 28.98 -1.86 -5.39
C THR A 640 28.18 -0.58 -5.58
N PHE A 641 26.88 -0.62 -5.28
CA PHE A 641 25.94 0.48 -5.61
C PHE A 641 25.39 1.21 -4.37
N GLY A 642 25.94 0.98 -3.18
CA GLY A 642 25.47 1.63 -1.95
C GLY A 642 24.11 1.15 -1.43
N LEU A 643 23.60 0.00 -1.90
CA LEU A 643 22.27 -0.53 -1.58
C LEU A 643 22.22 -1.38 -0.30
N SER A 644 23.09 -1.11 0.67
CA SER A 644 23.24 -1.96 1.88
C SER A 644 21.97 -2.04 2.75
N SER A 645 21.11 -1.02 2.73
CA SER A 645 19.82 -1.01 3.44
C SER A 645 18.71 -1.76 2.72
N LEU A 646 18.84 -2.03 1.41
CA LEU A 646 17.83 -2.76 0.64
C LEU A 646 17.95 -4.28 0.79
N ARG A 647 19.07 -4.79 1.29
CA ARG A 647 19.18 -6.20 1.73
C ARG A 647 18.74 -7.24 0.69
N ILE A 648 19.42 -7.30 -0.45
CA ILE A 648 19.30 -8.43 -1.38
C ILE A 648 20.69 -8.94 -1.77
N SER A 649 20.84 -10.26 -1.78
CA SER A 649 22.09 -10.96 -2.10
C SER A 649 21.79 -12.26 -2.81
N ASN A 650 22.78 -12.82 -3.50
CA ASN A 650 22.68 -14.07 -4.23
C ASN A 650 23.80 -15.02 -3.81
N PHE A 651 23.43 -16.24 -3.45
CA PHE A 651 24.34 -17.35 -3.27
C PHE A 651 24.32 -18.20 -4.54
N LEU A 652 25.46 -18.29 -5.20
CA LEU A 652 25.69 -19.05 -6.41
C LEU A 652 26.14 -20.46 -6.01
N ILE A 653 25.25 -21.43 -6.17
CA ILE A 653 25.43 -22.83 -5.74
C ILE A 653 25.26 -23.76 -6.95
N PRO A 654 26.37 -24.14 -7.63
CA PRO A 654 26.31 -25.03 -8.78
C PRO A 654 25.79 -26.43 -8.46
N ASP A 655 26.20 -26.99 -7.32
CA ASP A 655 25.79 -28.34 -6.90
C ASP A 655 24.28 -28.39 -6.59
N PRO A 656 23.51 -29.26 -7.28
CA PRO A 656 22.06 -29.31 -7.11
C PRO A 656 21.64 -29.81 -5.72
N THR A 657 22.41 -30.69 -5.09
CA THR A 657 22.07 -31.26 -3.78
C THR A 657 22.22 -30.19 -2.69
N LEU A 658 23.35 -29.49 -2.70
CA LEU A 658 23.66 -28.40 -1.80
C LEU A 658 22.67 -27.24 -1.98
N ARG A 659 22.36 -26.92 -3.23
CA ARG A 659 21.36 -25.90 -3.58
C ARG A 659 19.98 -26.22 -3.01
N GLN A 660 19.47 -27.43 -3.24
CA GLN A 660 18.15 -27.82 -2.75
C GLN A 660 18.07 -27.83 -1.22
N ARG A 661 19.15 -28.26 -0.55
CA ARG A 661 19.26 -28.16 0.92
C ARG A 661 19.21 -26.70 1.38
N PHE A 662 19.89 -25.80 0.70
CA PHE A 662 19.90 -24.38 1.05
C PHE A 662 18.54 -23.72 0.85
N LEU A 663 17.89 -23.95 -0.30
CA LEU A 663 16.54 -23.45 -0.58
C LEU A 663 15.53 -23.95 0.47
N SER A 664 15.55 -25.26 0.80
CA SER A 664 14.68 -25.83 1.84
C SER A 664 14.87 -25.17 3.21
N ARG A 665 16.09 -24.70 3.52
CA ARG A 665 16.37 -23.97 4.77
C ARG A 665 15.87 -22.53 4.71
N LEU A 666 15.94 -21.86 3.55
CA LEU A 666 15.38 -20.52 3.37
C LEU A 666 13.86 -20.56 3.55
N ASP A 667 13.18 -21.50 2.90
CA ASP A 667 11.74 -21.69 3.01
C ASP A 667 11.33 -21.97 4.46
N ALA A 668 12.07 -22.83 5.17
CA ALA A 668 11.80 -23.14 6.58
C ALA A 668 11.96 -21.93 7.53
N HIS A 669 12.67 -20.88 7.11
CA HIS A 669 12.84 -19.63 7.86
C HIS A 669 11.94 -18.49 7.34
N GLY A 670 11.11 -18.73 6.31
CA GLY A 670 10.29 -17.69 5.68
C GLY A 670 11.11 -16.62 4.97
N LEU A 671 12.30 -16.98 4.44
CA LEU A 671 13.20 -16.09 3.71
C LEU A 671 13.04 -16.22 2.18
N ASP A 672 11.91 -16.75 1.75
CA ASP A 672 11.49 -16.98 0.36
C ASP A 672 10.71 -15.81 -0.25
N VAL A 673 10.36 -14.80 0.57
CA VAL A 673 9.69 -13.56 0.14
C VAL A 673 10.69 -12.42 0.07
N PHE A 674 10.60 -11.58 -0.97
CA PHE A 674 11.53 -10.48 -1.19
C PHE A 674 10.83 -9.12 -1.20
N ASN A 675 11.55 -8.11 -0.73
CA ASN A 675 11.13 -6.72 -0.86
C ASN A 675 11.20 -6.26 -2.33
N ALA A 676 10.08 -5.76 -2.86
CA ALA A 676 9.95 -5.31 -4.25
C ALA A 676 10.98 -4.23 -4.65
N LEU A 677 11.25 -3.27 -3.76
CA LEU A 677 12.24 -2.22 -4.00
C LEU A 677 13.65 -2.80 -4.07
N SER A 678 13.94 -3.81 -3.28
CA SER A 678 15.25 -4.47 -3.27
C SER A 678 15.52 -5.22 -4.57
N VAL A 679 14.54 -5.99 -5.05
CA VAL A 679 14.61 -6.68 -6.34
C VAL A 679 14.79 -5.66 -7.45
N GLN A 680 13.94 -4.63 -7.53
CA GLN A 680 13.99 -3.62 -8.58
C GLN A 680 15.29 -2.82 -8.57
N ALA A 681 15.76 -2.38 -7.39
CA ALA A 681 16.99 -1.60 -7.29
C ALA A 681 18.21 -2.39 -7.75
N ALA A 682 18.29 -3.68 -7.39
CA ALA A 682 19.38 -4.55 -7.86
C ALA A 682 19.30 -4.78 -9.37
N THR A 683 18.11 -5.06 -9.92
CA THR A 683 17.89 -5.22 -11.36
C THR A 683 18.31 -3.97 -12.14
N THR A 684 17.86 -2.78 -11.72
CA THR A 684 18.23 -1.51 -12.35
C THR A 684 19.72 -1.21 -12.21
N ALA A 685 20.31 -1.48 -11.04
CA ALA A 685 21.74 -1.26 -10.83
C ALA A 685 22.60 -2.08 -11.82
N TRP A 686 22.32 -3.37 -11.98
CA TRP A 686 23.04 -4.23 -12.92
C TRP A 686 22.80 -3.85 -14.40
N ASN A 687 21.61 -3.38 -14.76
CA ASN A 687 21.31 -3.02 -16.15
C ASN A 687 21.86 -1.64 -16.55
N GLU A 688 21.79 -0.65 -15.66
CA GLU A 688 21.92 0.76 -16.05
C GLU A 688 23.11 1.47 -15.40
N SER A 689 23.67 0.95 -14.31
CA SER A 689 24.65 1.71 -13.51
C SER A 689 26.12 1.41 -13.84
N ARG A 690 26.41 0.83 -15.00
CA ARG A 690 27.80 0.52 -15.43
C ARG A 690 28.68 1.77 -15.48
N GLN A 691 28.26 2.79 -16.23
CA GLN A 691 29.06 4.01 -16.42
C GLN A 691 29.28 4.76 -15.10
N TRP A 692 28.26 4.76 -14.23
CA TRP A 692 28.36 5.31 -12.89
C TRP A 692 29.42 4.58 -12.07
N LEU A 693 29.39 3.24 -12.10
CA LEU A 693 30.36 2.43 -11.35
C LEU A 693 31.78 2.64 -11.88
N ASP A 694 31.98 2.68 -13.21
CA ASP A 694 33.31 2.90 -13.79
C ASP A 694 33.87 4.27 -13.36
N SER A 695 33.05 5.31 -13.40
CA SER A 695 33.42 6.65 -12.90
C SER A 695 33.71 6.64 -11.39
N LEU A 696 32.95 5.87 -10.62
CA LEU A 696 33.18 5.70 -9.19
C LEU A 696 34.52 5.01 -8.93
N LEU A 697 34.88 3.96 -9.69
CA LEU A 697 36.15 3.27 -9.52
C LEU A 697 37.34 4.18 -9.75
N ASP A 698 37.30 5.01 -10.81
CA ASP A 698 38.32 6.02 -11.08
C ASP A 698 38.44 7.01 -9.92
N TYR A 699 37.30 7.48 -9.41
CA TYR A 699 37.24 8.39 -8.27
C TYR A 699 37.81 7.75 -6.99
N LEU A 700 37.47 6.50 -6.71
CA LEU A 700 37.97 5.76 -5.54
C LEU A 700 39.47 5.48 -5.63
N ALA A 701 39.96 5.16 -6.82
CA ALA A 701 41.38 4.95 -7.09
C ALA A 701 42.17 6.23 -6.87
N GLU A 702 41.67 7.35 -7.41
CA GLU A 702 42.24 8.67 -7.17
C GLU A 702 42.17 9.05 -5.69
N ASN A 703 41.06 8.73 -5.00
CA ASN A 703 40.91 8.91 -3.57
C ASN A 703 42.03 8.21 -2.78
N ARG A 704 42.25 6.94 -3.10
CA ARG A 704 43.31 6.12 -2.50
C ARG A 704 44.70 6.66 -2.81
N ARG A 705 45.01 6.95 -4.08
CA ARG A 705 46.32 7.46 -4.51
C ARG A 705 46.73 8.70 -3.73
N TRP A 706 45.88 9.72 -3.73
CA TRP A 706 46.12 10.95 -3.01
C TRP A 706 46.22 10.73 -1.49
N PHE A 707 45.38 9.87 -0.90
CA PHE A 707 45.46 9.63 0.55
C PHE A 707 46.78 8.95 0.92
N VAL A 708 47.24 8.00 0.10
CA VAL A 708 48.53 7.34 0.27
C VAL A 708 49.68 8.33 0.15
N GLU A 709 49.66 9.22 -0.83
CA GLU A 709 50.66 10.29 -1.01
C GLU A 709 50.72 11.19 0.22
N GLN A 710 49.57 11.70 0.67
CA GLN A 710 49.47 12.59 1.83
C GLN A 710 49.89 11.92 3.14
N ALA A 711 49.50 10.66 3.35
CA ALA A 711 49.91 9.90 4.52
C ALA A 711 51.41 9.61 4.51
N THR A 712 51.99 9.28 3.35
CA THR A 712 53.43 9.02 3.22
C THR A 712 54.24 10.28 3.49
N GLU A 713 53.77 11.44 3.02
CA GLU A 713 54.45 12.72 3.24
C GLU A 713 54.35 13.21 4.69
N HIS A 714 53.19 13.02 5.34
CA HIS A 714 52.89 13.72 6.59
C HIS A 714 52.73 12.84 7.83
N LEU A 715 52.57 11.52 7.68
CA LEU A 715 52.30 10.58 8.77
C LEU A 715 53.43 9.53 8.88
N PRO A 716 54.62 9.89 9.39
CA PRO A 716 55.80 8.99 9.41
C PRO A 716 55.61 7.72 10.27
N TRP A 717 54.59 7.71 11.13
CA TRP A 717 54.21 6.58 11.96
C TRP A 717 53.22 5.63 11.27
N ALA A 718 52.58 6.04 10.17
CA ALA A 718 51.61 5.22 9.45
C ALA A 718 52.29 4.40 8.35
N ARG A 719 51.84 3.16 8.16
CA ARG A 719 52.15 2.38 6.96
C ARG A 719 50.84 1.89 6.35
N ILE A 720 50.60 2.25 5.10
CA ILE A 720 49.40 1.84 4.38
C ILE A 720 49.68 0.53 3.66
N VAL A 721 48.80 -0.45 3.86
CA VAL A 721 48.91 -1.77 3.23
C VAL A 721 48.48 -1.66 1.76
N PRO A 722 49.29 -2.19 0.80
CA PRO A 722 48.88 -2.28 -0.59
C PRO A 722 47.59 -3.08 -0.76
N ALA A 723 46.69 -2.56 -1.59
CA ALA A 723 45.40 -3.15 -1.88
C ALA A 723 45.19 -3.18 -3.39
N GLN A 724 44.39 -4.14 -3.86
CA GLN A 724 44.01 -4.32 -5.27
C GLN A 724 42.51 -4.07 -5.48
N GLY A 725 41.74 -3.96 -4.41
CA GLY A 725 40.31 -3.68 -4.47
C GLY A 725 39.76 -3.12 -3.18
N THR A 726 38.44 -3.05 -3.15
CA THR A 726 37.59 -2.35 -2.19
C THR A 726 37.84 -0.84 -2.12
N TYR A 727 36.89 -0.12 -1.53
CA TYR A 727 37.10 1.28 -1.12
C TYR A 727 37.66 1.39 0.31
N LEU A 728 38.13 0.30 0.91
CA LEU A 728 38.61 0.26 2.28
C LEU A 728 40.14 0.32 2.31
N LEU A 729 40.69 1.17 3.16
CA LEU A 729 42.13 1.34 3.35
C LEU A 729 42.53 0.75 4.71
N TRP A 730 43.52 -0.14 4.68
CA TRP A 730 44.05 -0.79 5.88
C TRP A 730 45.40 -0.18 6.24
N MET A 731 45.48 0.39 7.46
CA MET A 731 46.62 1.19 7.89
C MET A 731 47.20 0.67 9.21
N ASP A 732 48.48 0.35 9.18
CA ASP A 732 49.29 -0.05 10.32
C ASP A 732 49.72 1.20 11.11
N CYS A 733 49.35 1.25 12.39
CA CYS A 733 49.63 2.35 13.29
C CYS A 733 50.59 1.94 14.42
N LYS A 734 51.20 0.74 14.36
CA LYS A 734 51.98 0.16 15.47
C LYS A 734 53.19 1.00 15.88
N LYS A 735 53.77 1.80 14.97
CA LYS A 735 54.88 2.72 15.29
C LYS A 735 54.50 3.81 16.30
N LEU A 736 53.21 4.05 16.55
CA LEU A 736 52.76 4.94 17.62
C LEU A 736 53.02 4.36 19.02
N GLY A 737 53.23 3.06 19.16
CA GLY A 737 53.48 2.40 20.45
C GLY A 737 52.27 2.41 21.38
N LEU A 738 51.05 2.51 20.83
CA LEU A 738 49.79 2.55 21.56
C LEU A 738 49.12 1.17 21.56
N ASP A 739 48.43 0.84 22.65
CA ASP A 739 47.46 -0.25 22.63
C ASP A 739 46.18 0.14 21.87
N ASP A 740 45.27 -0.82 21.64
CA ASP A 740 44.08 -0.60 20.80
C ASP A 740 43.07 0.40 21.41
N GLU A 741 42.96 0.50 22.74
CA GLU A 741 42.05 1.47 23.39
C GLU A 741 42.65 2.88 23.36
N GLN A 742 43.96 2.99 23.59
CA GLN A 742 44.70 4.25 23.42
C GLN A 742 44.66 4.72 21.97
N LEU A 743 44.85 3.81 21.01
CA LEU A 743 44.76 4.13 19.59
C LEU A 743 43.35 4.63 19.23
N LYS A 744 42.30 3.97 19.71
CA LYS A 744 40.91 4.38 19.53
C LYS A 744 40.66 5.79 20.09
N TRP A 745 41.13 6.06 21.31
CA TRP A 745 41.02 7.38 21.93
C TRP A 745 41.74 8.45 21.12
N VAL A 746 42.99 8.21 20.70
CA VAL A 746 43.76 9.17 19.89
C VAL A 746 43.07 9.44 18.54
N MET A 747 42.52 8.40 17.88
CA MET A 747 41.79 8.60 16.62
C MET A 747 40.55 9.47 16.79
N ALA A 748 39.77 9.24 17.85
CA ALA A 748 38.53 9.97 18.12
C ALA A 748 38.80 11.39 18.64
N ASP A 749 39.53 11.52 19.75
CA ASP A 749 39.64 12.77 20.52
C ASP A 749 40.73 13.71 19.98
N VAL A 750 41.76 13.19 19.32
CA VAL A 750 42.86 14.00 18.78
C VAL A 750 42.69 14.22 17.29
N ALA A 751 42.56 13.13 16.53
CA ALA A 751 42.40 13.22 15.09
C ALA A 751 40.97 13.61 14.68
N GLY A 752 39.96 13.42 15.52
CA GLY A 752 38.57 13.77 15.19
C GLY A 752 37.96 12.85 14.14
N ILE A 753 38.44 11.59 14.05
CA ILE A 753 37.97 10.61 13.08
C ILE A 753 37.48 9.34 13.78
N ALA A 754 36.55 8.63 13.14
CA ALA A 754 35.99 7.36 13.64
C ALA A 754 36.29 6.21 12.66
N PRO A 755 37.52 5.67 12.63
CA PRO A 755 37.85 4.52 11.81
C PRO A 755 37.20 3.23 12.36
N SER A 756 37.17 2.17 11.55
CA SER A 756 36.97 0.83 12.12
C SER A 756 38.28 0.40 12.79
N MET A 757 38.26 0.13 14.10
CA MET A 757 39.44 -0.32 14.82
C MET A 757 39.86 -1.72 14.37
N GLY A 758 41.17 -1.92 14.19
CA GLY A 758 41.71 -3.15 13.63
C GLY A 758 41.52 -4.37 14.54
N SER A 759 41.46 -4.16 15.85
CA SER A 759 41.11 -5.19 16.84
C SER A 759 39.76 -5.88 16.58
N GLY A 760 38.85 -5.22 15.84
CA GLY A 760 37.59 -5.82 15.38
C GLY A 760 37.72 -6.84 14.25
N PHE A 761 38.92 -7.03 13.67
CA PHE A 761 39.21 -7.92 12.54
C PHE A 761 40.02 -9.16 12.96
N GLY A 762 39.99 -9.50 14.25
CA GLY A 762 40.76 -10.58 14.85
C GLY A 762 42.09 -10.12 15.43
N PRO A 763 42.82 -11.03 16.13
CA PRO A 763 44.06 -10.68 16.84
C PRO A 763 45.13 -10.05 15.93
N ALA A 764 45.22 -10.50 14.68
CA ALA A 764 46.17 -9.98 13.68
C ALA A 764 45.91 -8.50 13.31
N GLY A 765 44.72 -7.97 13.59
CA GLY A 765 44.38 -6.57 13.35
C GLY A 765 44.73 -5.61 14.48
N SER A 766 45.27 -6.08 15.62
CA SER A 766 45.70 -5.19 16.71
C SER A 766 46.74 -4.17 16.22
N GLY A 767 46.55 -2.91 16.59
CA GLY A 767 47.39 -1.79 16.15
C GLY A 767 47.11 -1.28 14.72
N PHE A 768 46.09 -1.79 14.04
CA PHE A 768 45.64 -1.29 12.74
C PHE A 768 44.36 -0.46 12.85
N ILE A 769 44.08 0.33 11.82
CA ILE A 769 42.77 0.92 11.59
C ILE A 769 42.33 0.71 10.13
N ARG A 770 41.01 0.67 9.89
CA ARG A 770 40.42 0.65 8.56
C ARG A 770 39.65 1.93 8.29
N LEU A 771 40.00 2.61 7.20
CA LEU A 771 39.35 3.82 6.72
C LEU A 771 38.47 3.54 5.50
N ASN A 772 37.36 4.27 5.38
CA ASN A 772 36.48 4.20 4.23
C ASN A 772 36.79 5.34 3.25
N LEU A 773 37.28 5.01 2.07
CA LEU A 773 37.60 5.97 1.01
C LEU A 773 36.41 6.27 0.08
N GLY A 774 35.29 5.58 0.25
CA GLY A 774 34.02 5.81 -0.45
C GLY A 774 33.27 7.02 0.07
N CYS A 775 33.93 8.18 0.05
CA CYS A 775 33.38 9.47 0.46
C CYS A 775 33.96 10.61 -0.40
N PRO A 776 33.36 11.81 -0.38
CA PRO A 776 33.97 12.98 -0.99
C PRO A 776 35.38 13.27 -0.47
N ARG A 777 36.29 13.67 -1.36
CA ARG A 777 37.70 14.03 -1.10
C ARG A 777 37.89 14.92 0.13
N THR A 778 37.00 15.89 0.33
CA THR A 778 37.06 16.84 1.44
C THR A 778 37.05 16.17 2.82
N TYR A 779 36.36 15.04 2.98
CA TYR A 779 36.42 14.28 4.24
C TYR A 779 37.77 13.59 4.45
N LEU A 780 38.45 13.18 3.37
CA LEU A 780 39.79 12.61 3.43
C LEU A 780 40.84 13.69 3.76
N GLU A 781 40.67 14.90 3.26
CA GLU A 781 41.47 16.08 3.64
C GLU A 781 41.33 16.38 5.14
N MET A 782 40.10 16.45 5.64
CA MET A 782 39.84 16.61 7.07
C MET A 782 40.45 15.48 7.90
N ALA A 783 40.39 14.24 7.42
CA ALA A 783 40.99 13.09 8.10
C ALA A 783 42.52 13.20 8.17
N ILE A 784 43.19 13.57 7.07
CA ILE A 784 44.65 13.80 7.06
C ILE A 784 45.04 14.92 8.02
N ASP A 785 44.32 16.05 8.00
CA ASP A 785 44.56 17.16 8.92
C ASP A 785 44.34 16.78 10.38
N GLY A 786 43.37 15.90 10.63
CA GLY A 786 43.17 15.22 11.89
C GLY A 786 44.38 14.41 12.34
N LEU A 787 44.79 13.46 11.49
CA LEU A 787 45.88 12.55 11.77
C LEU A 787 47.22 13.26 11.97
N LYS A 788 47.46 14.39 11.29
CA LYS A 788 48.64 15.26 11.49
C LYS A 788 48.76 15.81 12.91
N ARG A 789 47.66 15.92 13.67
CA ARG A 789 47.68 16.39 15.07
C ARG A 789 48.24 15.35 16.05
N ILE A 790 48.41 14.10 15.62
CA ILE A 790 49.00 13.04 16.45
C ILE A 790 50.52 13.25 16.51
N SER A 791 51.01 13.66 17.68
CA SER A 791 52.43 13.93 17.93
C SER A 791 52.94 13.21 19.18
N VAL A 792 54.26 13.15 19.35
CA VAL A 792 54.90 12.58 20.56
C VAL A 792 54.41 13.27 21.84
N LYS A 793 54.08 14.57 21.79
CA LYS A 793 53.53 15.32 22.93
C LYS A 793 52.11 14.85 23.27
N THR A 794 51.31 14.55 22.25
CA THR A 794 49.94 14.04 22.38
C THR A 794 49.93 12.65 23.02
N ILE A 795 50.87 11.77 22.62
CA ILE A 795 51.00 10.40 23.17
C ILE A 795 51.30 10.41 24.68
N LYS A 796 52.01 11.42 25.19
CA LYS A 796 52.29 11.57 26.63
C LYS A 796 51.11 12.08 27.46
N GLY A 797 50.09 12.64 26.82
CA GLY A 797 48.88 13.17 27.47
C GLY A 797 47.70 12.19 27.52
N ILE A 798 47.91 10.94 27.07
CA ILE A 798 46.88 9.90 27.06
C ILE A 798 46.51 9.58 28.52
N PRO A 799 45.20 9.54 28.87
CA PRO A 799 44.77 9.08 30.18
C PRO A 799 45.33 7.68 30.43
N THR A 800 46.16 7.51 31.46
CA THR A 800 46.57 6.18 31.90
C THR A 800 45.37 5.57 32.61
N GLY A 801 44.68 4.63 31.95
CA GLY A 801 43.55 3.94 32.53
C GLY A 801 43.95 3.23 33.82
N GLY A 802 43.26 3.60 34.91
CA GLY A 802 43.19 2.83 36.15
C GLY A 802 41.91 2.01 36.18
#